data_AF-A0A9P8GJJ3-F1
#
_entry.id   AF-A0A9P8GJJ3-F1
#
_cell.length_a   1.000
_cell.length_b   1.000
_cell.length_c   1.000
_cell.angle_alpha   90.00
_cell.angle_beta   90.00
_cell.angle_gamma   90.00
#
_symmetry.space_group_name_H-M   'P 1'
#
loop_
_entity.id
_entity.type
_entity.pdbx_description
1 polymer ?
#
loop_
_entity_poly.entity_id
_entity_poly.type
_entity_poly.pdbx_seq_one_letter_code
_entity_poly.pdbx_strand_id
1 'polypeptide(L)'
;MKYSGIAASATALMAGVASAAVTGVTGKPEGFASSTTGGGDATAVYPSTTDELVSYLGDDSARVIVLTKTFDFTGTEGTTTSSGCAPWGTATGCQTAIDKDQWCENYEPDAPKVSSITYDAAGTLGITVASDKSIVGDGSKGVIKGKGLRIVNGATNVIIQNVAITDINPEYVWGGDAITLDGTDNVWIDHVTTSNIARQHIVLGTEASGKVTISNSYIDGSGDYSATCDGHQYWALYFDGSDDQVTFKNNYIYQTSGRAPKVQSNTLLHAVNNYWNDNSGHAFEIGKGGYVLAEGNVFEDVKAPLEASSYAGELFTANSGSACSSALGRSCEANSLSGSGTFSESNTDFLSKFSGAVVAAAKPASGIKAYVTANAGAGKLSHPRYGSGFCIFSKHSNMLVSHLLTLLGLGLIVQAQTCWENLTCSGPLETAFPGVWEANIFAPASRTVSPVSILSLANASIISTWPSPAHITGNGSALVFDFGKEVGGLATISYTANGTGALGLAFSEAKNWIGLWSDSSNGRFEAGDGAIYSNFSTSGNYSYTMDKAHLRGGFRYLTLFLITNETISSIDIHDITLEIGFQPTWSNLRAYSGYFHCSDDDLNKIWYSGAYTLQTNSVPVDTGRNFVASGWNNSGALANGSAVIVDGAKRDRAVWPGDMGIAVPATFVSIGDLESVANALQTMYDHQNEDGSFPEAGPPLLQQGSDTYHMWSMIGTYNYLLYTNDTIFLDKNWDRYLHAMEYIYAKVHQPSGLLNVTGTRDWARWQQGFNNSEANMILYHTLMTGAELATWHGDTTGLADTYTSRAANLSTAINKYCWDTSFGAFKDNATETNLHPQDANSMAIYFGVVPPSSPSAQSISSRLTDNWTPIGAEAPELPNNISPFISSFEIQAHLVADQSKRALDLIRRSWGWYLHHPNGTGTTVIEGYLTNGSFAYRNSRGYSYDASYVSHSHGWSAGPTSALTNYIVGLSVTGRVGSTWTLKPQFADLEYAQAGFVTSLGKFSAGWNVTDGGRMYSLWWKVPEGTAGNVTLAPLPSGKIGKVTIDGKSFKNKSVDKKNGLMFVIGGGNHSIIVVSK
;
A
#
# COMPACT_ATOMS: atom_id res chain seq x y z
N MET A 1 -14.45 10.44 -64.74
CA MET A 1 -15.01 9.07 -64.57
C MET A 1 -15.06 8.80 -63.07
N LYS A 2 -16.26 8.87 -62.50
CA LYS A 2 -17.05 7.76 -61.92
C LYS A 2 -16.52 7.33 -60.53
N TYR A 3 -17.15 7.85 -59.45
CA TYR A 3 -18.06 7.13 -58.50
C TYR A 3 -17.24 6.43 -57.39
N SER A 4 -17.51 6.48 -56.06
CA SER A 4 -18.61 7.02 -55.22
C SER A 4 -18.30 6.75 -53.73
N GLY A 5 -19.03 7.41 -52.81
CA GLY A 5 -19.30 6.97 -51.41
C GLY A 5 -18.70 7.90 -50.34
N ILE A 6 -19.39 8.93 -49.81
CA ILE A 6 -20.40 8.90 -48.71
C ILE A 6 -19.80 8.25 -47.46
N ALA A 7 -19.55 8.92 -46.32
CA ALA A 7 -20.55 9.60 -45.49
C ALA A 7 -19.96 10.74 -44.63
N ALA A 8 -20.83 11.66 -44.24
CA ALA A 8 -20.59 12.73 -43.29
C ALA A 8 -20.40 12.19 -41.86
N SER A 9 -19.42 12.72 -41.14
CA SER A 9 -19.29 12.52 -39.69
C SER A 9 -19.51 13.86 -38.99
N ALA A 10 -20.61 13.93 -38.24
CA ALA A 10 -20.97 15.06 -37.39
C ALA A 10 -19.91 15.27 -36.32
N THR A 11 -19.44 16.51 -36.19
CA THR A 11 -18.55 16.95 -35.11
C THR A 11 -19.40 17.11 -33.85
N ALA A 12 -19.41 16.10 -32.99
CA ALA A 12 -19.95 16.22 -31.63
C ALA A 12 -18.83 16.69 -30.70
N LEU A 13 -18.95 17.91 -30.16
CA LEU A 13 -18.19 18.34 -29.00
C LEU A 13 -18.59 17.45 -27.82
N MET A 14 -17.71 16.54 -27.38
CA MET A 14 -17.77 16.00 -26.02
C MET A 14 -16.88 16.87 -25.13
N ALA A 15 -17.51 17.61 -24.22
CA ALA A 15 -16.85 18.26 -23.11
C ALA A 15 -16.36 17.16 -22.14
N GLY A 16 -15.05 16.95 -22.07
CA GLY A 16 -14.42 16.08 -21.08
C GLY A 16 -14.47 16.77 -19.72
N VAL A 17 -15.33 16.28 -18.83
CA VAL A 17 -15.39 16.69 -17.43
C VAL A 17 -14.24 15.98 -16.71
N ALA A 18 -13.21 16.73 -16.34
CA ALA A 18 -12.20 16.27 -15.41
C ALA A 18 -12.84 16.21 -14.01
N SER A 19 -12.96 15.03 -13.42
CA SER A 19 -13.38 14.90 -12.01
C SER A 19 -12.22 15.23 -11.10
N ALA A 20 -12.38 16.25 -10.26
CA ALA A 20 -11.51 16.40 -9.11
C ALA A 20 -11.80 15.25 -8.11
N ALA A 21 -10.83 14.93 -7.26
CA ALA A 21 -11.09 14.07 -6.12
C ALA A 21 -12.02 14.82 -5.17
N VAL A 22 -13.30 14.47 -5.22
CA VAL A 22 -14.34 14.98 -4.33
C VAL A 22 -13.94 14.70 -2.89
N THR A 23 -13.84 15.74 -2.06
CA THR A 23 -13.60 15.62 -0.62
C THR A 23 -14.72 14.81 0.04
N GLY A 24 -14.53 13.51 0.26
CA GLY A 24 -15.43 12.67 1.07
C GLY A 24 -15.77 11.31 0.47
N VAL A 25 -16.07 11.21 -0.83
CA VAL A 25 -16.45 9.92 -1.44
C VAL A 25 -15.20 9.15 -1.88
N THR A 26 -15.09 7.88 -1.48
CA THR A 26 -14.00 6.97 -1.84
C THR A 26 -14.43 6.00 -2.95
N GLY A 27 -13.65 5.86 -4.01
CA GLY A 27 -13.93 4.90 -5.08
C GLY A 27 -14.99 5.37 -6.08
N LYS A 28 -15.51 4.45 -6.91
CA LYS A 28 -16.55 4.71 -7.91
C LYS A 28 -17.59 3.59 -7.91
N PRO A 29 -18.88 3.91 -8.20
CA PRO A 29 -19.90 2.90 -8.38
C PRO A 29 -19.57 2.00 -9.58
N GLU A 30 -19.80 0.70 -9.40
CA GLU A 30 -19.75 -0.28 -10.49
C GLU A 30 -21.16 -0.61 -11.01
N GLY A 31 -21.22 -1.13 -12.23
CA GLY A 31 -22.47 -1.63 -12.81
C GLY A 31 -23.41 -0.50 -13.24
N PHE A 32 -24.71 -0.68 -13.01
CA PHE A 32 -25.75 0.18 -13.58
C PHE A 32 -25.63 1.64 -13.15
N ALA A 33 -25.31 1.93 -11.88
CA ALA A 33 -25.16 3.30 -11.40
C ALA A 33 -23.73 3.87 -11.55
N SER A 34 -22.91 3.33 -12.46
CA SER A 34 -21.51 3.73 -12.68
C SER A 34 -21.32 5.21 -13.08
N SER A 35 -22.37 5.88 -13.53
CA SER A 35 -22.39 7.33 -13.81
C SER A 35 -22.68 8.21 -12.59
N THR A 36 -22.90 7.64 -11.40
CA THR A 36 -23.23 8.43 -10.20
C THR A 36 -22.00 9.17 -9.67
N THR A 37 -22.14 10.47 -9.46
CA THR A 37 -21.10 11.39 -9.00
C THR A 37 -21.46 12.08 -7.67
N GLY A 38 -22.74 12.03 -7.26
CA GLY A 38 -23.22 12.62 -6.01
C GLY A 38 -23.05 14.14 -5.99
N GLY A 39 -22.55 14.67 -4.88
CA GLY A 39 -22.20 16.08 -4.73
C GLY A 39 -21.09 16.60 -5.62
N GLY A 40 -20.44 15.74 -6.42
CA GLY A 40 -19.32 16.11 -7.29
C GLY A 40 -18.25 16.85 -6.51
N ASP A 41 -17.54 17.80 -7.14
CA ASP A 41 -16.41 18.50 -6.52
C ASP A 41 -16.82 19.56 -5.47
N ALA A 42 -18.06 19.52 -4.97
CA ALA A 42 -18.54 20.44 -3.95
C ALA A 42 -17.71 20.32 -2.67
N THR A 43 -17.39 21.47 -2.06
CA THR A 43 -16.67 21.51 -0.78
C THR A 43 -17.47 20.81 0.31
N ALA A 44 -16.82 19.92 1.05
CA ALA A 44 -17.44 19.18 2.14
C ALA A 44 -18.04 20.11 3.21
N VAL A 45 -19.28 19.83 3.61
CA VAL A 45 -19.96 20.42 4.75
C VAL A 45 -20.09 19.42 5.88
N TYR A 46 -20.04 19.91 7.11
CA TYR A 46 -20.00 19.10 8.32
C TYR A 46 -21.17 19.52 9.23
N PRO A 47 -22.36 18.90 9.09
CA PRO A 47 -23.48 19.25 9.95
C PRO A 47 -23.11 19.01 11.41
N SER A 48 -23.52 19.93 12.28
CA SER A 48 -23.29 19.89 13.72
C SER A 48 -24.57 19.61 14.49
N THR A 49 -25.74 19.71 13.86
CA THR A 49 -27.06 19.40 14.44
C THR A 49 -27.89 18.54 13.49
N THR A 50 -28.95 17.91 14.00
CA THR A 50 -29.94 17.19 13.19
C THR A 50 -30.62 18.13 12.19
N ASP A 51 -30.91 19.38 12.59
CA ASP A 51 -31.53 20.38 11.73
C ASP A 51 -30.61 20.79 10.56
N GLU A 52 -29.32 20.99 10.81
CA GLU A 52 -28.33 21.25 9.75
C GLU A 52 -28.21 20.06 8.80
N LEU A 53 -28.23 18.83 9.32
CA LEU A 53 -28.22 17.63 8.48
C LEU A 53 -29.45 17.59 7.57
N VAL A 54 -30.65 17.79 8.12
CA VAL A 54 -31.90 17.84 7.34
C VAL A 54 -31.84 18.95 6.30
N SER A 55 -31.37 20.14 6.68
CA SER A 55 -31.24 21.28 5.77
C SER A 55 -30.29 21.00 4.61
N TYR A 56 -29.11 20.43 4.87
CA TYR A 56 -28.12 20.14 3.82
C TYR A 56 -28.58 19.02 2.89
N LEU A 57 -29.31 18.03 3.41
CA LEU A 57 -29.86 16.95 2.59
C LEU A 57 -30.98 17.44 1.68
N GLY A 58 -31.82 18.36 2.15
CA GLY A 58 -33.02 18.80 1.44
C GLY A 58 -32.85 20.00 0.51
N ASP A 59 -31.72 20.69 0.52
CA ASP A 59 -31.52 21.87 -0.35
C ASP A 59 -31.17 21.51 -1.80
N ASP A 60 -31.25 22.51 -2.68
CA ASP A 60 -31.05 22.38 -4.13
C ASP A 60 -29.57 22.42 -4.55
N SER A 61 -28.64 22.60 -3.60
CA SER A 61 -27.22 22.77 -3.91
C SER A 61 -26.52 21.42 -3.97
N ALA A 62 -25.62 21.21 -4.93
CA ALA A 62 -24.75 20.04 -4.91
C ALA A 62 -23.89 20.05 -3.64
N ARG A 63 -23.86 18.94 -2.88
CA ARG A 63 -23.17 18.88 -1.59
C ARG A 63 -22.48 17.57 -1.33
N VAL A 64 -21.32 17.67 -0.71
CA VAL A 64 -20.71 16.57 0.03
C VAL A 64 -20.90 16.80 1.52
N ILE A 65 -21.62 15.91 2.18
CA ILE A 65 -22.09 16.03 3.56
C ILE A 65 -21.40 14.95 4.38
N VAL A 66 -20.46 15.36 5.24
CA VAL A 66 -19.64 14.43 6.02
C VAL A 66 -20.17 14.30 7.45
N LEU A 67 -20.68 13.12 7.79
CA LEU A 67 -21.20 12.78 9.10
C LEU A 67 -20.05 12.40 10.05
N THR A 68 -19.79 13.26 11.02
CA THR A 68 -18.64 13.14 11.94
C THR A 68 -18.99 12.59 13.33
N LYS A 69 -20.27 12.28 13.54
CA LYS A 69 -20.88 11.80 14.79
C LYS A 69 -22.24 11.16 14.53
N THR A 70 -22.82 10.57 15.57
CA THR A 70 -24.21 10.16 15.60
C THR A 70 -25.15 11.37 15.57
N PHE A 71 -26.11 11.36 14.65
CA PHE A 71 -27.27 12.23 14.60
C PHE A 71 -28.47 11.42 15.09
N ASP A 72 -28.80 11.60 16.36
CA ASP A 72 -29.90 10.89 17.02
C ASP A 72 -31.20 11.67 16.87
N PHE A 73 -32.14 11.12 16.11
CA PHE A 73 -33.48 11.67 15.88
C PHE A 73 -34.52 11.11 16.85
N THR A 74 -34.18 10.15 17.72
CA THR A 74 -35.13 9.62 18.70
C THR A 74 -35.68 10.74 19.59
N GLY A 75 -36.99 10.85 19.65
CA GLY A 75 -37.75 11.82 20.42
C GLY A 75 -37.82 13.22 19.80
N THR A 76 -37.14 13.47 18.68
CA THR A 76 -37.11 14.81 18.05
C THR A 76 -38.48 15.26 17.53
N GLU A 77 -39.35 14.31 17.19
CA GLU A 77 -40.73 14.54 16.74
C GLU A 77 -41.78 14.03 17.75
N GLY A 78 -41.33 13.70 18.98
CA GLY A 78 -42.18 13.12 20.01
C GLY A 78 -42.62 11.69 19.71
N THR A 79 -43.65 11.23 20.43
CA THR A 79 -44.25 9.90 20.22
C THR A 79 -45.66 10.03 19.68
N THR A 80 -46.07 9.04 18.89
CA THR A 80 -47.44 8.89 18.39
C THR A 80 -48.04 7.59 18.91
N THR A 81 -49.35 7.60 19.15
CA THR A 81 -50.11 6.40 19.53
C THR A 81 -51.18 6.10 18.50
N SER A 82 -51.25 4.86 18.04
CA SER A 82 -52.31 4.39 17.12
C SER A 82 -52.74 2.97 17.47
N SER A 83 -53.84 2.51 16.86
CA SER A 83 -54.17 1.09 16.82
C SER A 83 -53.20 0.31 15.93
N GLY A 84 -53.25 -1.00 16.06
CA GLY A 84 -52.45 -1.94 15.27
C GLY A 84 -53.01 -3.35 15.31
N CYS A 85 -52.21 -4.28 14.85
CA CYS A 85 -52.49 -5.72 14.91
C CYS A 85 -51.20 -6.50 15.16
N ALA A 86 -51.35 -7.78 15.54
CA ALA A 86 -50.24 -8.70 15.79
C ALA A 86 -50.33 -9.93 14.86
N PRO A 87 -50.04 -9.77 13.55
CA PRO A 87 -50.22 -10.86 12.56
C PRO A 87 -49.39 -12.10 12.85
N TRP A 88 -48.21 -11.89 13.44
CA TRP A 88 -47.24 -12.94 13.70
C TRP A 88 -47.32 -13.52 15.12
N GLY A 89 -48.32 -13.08 15.88
CA GLY A 89 -48.54 -13.51 17.26
C GLY A 89 -48.16 -12.46 18.29
N THR A 90 -48.51 -12.74 19.55
CA THR A 90 -48.32 -11.83 20.69
C THR A 90 -47.23 -12.31 21.64
N ALA A 91 -46.35 -13.21 21.19
CA ALA A 91 -45.24 -13.69 22.00
C ALA A 91 -44.15 -12.61 22.12
N THR A 92 -43.35 -12.68 23.18
CA THR A 92 -42.19 -11.80 23.36
C THR A 92 -41.25 -11.92 22.16
N GLY A 93 -40.83 -10.79 21.59
CA GLY A 93 -39.96 -10.73 20.41
C GLY A 93 -40.68 -10.83 19.06
N CYS A 94 -42.00 -11.02 19.03
CA CYS A 94 -42.77 -10.82 17.80
C CYS A 94 -42.93 -9.31 17.53
N GLN A 95 -42.72 -8.88 16.29
CA GLN A 95 -43.13 -7.55 15.86
C GLN A 95 -44.67 -7.42 15.90
N THR A 96 -45.15 -6.20 16.12
CA THR A 96 -46.55 -5.84 15.85
C THR A 96 -46.61 -4.85 14.69
N ALA A 97 -47.76 -4.71 14.04
CA ALA A 97 -47.93 -3.79 12.93
C ALA A 97 -48.75 -2.57 13.37
N ILE A 98 -48.21 -1.37 13.12
CA ILE A 98 -48.99 -0.13 13.17
C ILE A 98 -50.04 -0.19 12.06
N ASP A 99 -51.29 0.17 12.38
CA ASP A 99 -52.39 0.16 11.42
C ASP A 99 -52.35 1.38 10.48
N LYS A 100 -51.27 1.48 9.72
CA LYS A 100 -51.07 2.53 8.71
C LYS A 100 -51.94 2.20 7.49
N ASP A 101 -52.71 3.18 7.02
CA ASP A 101 -53.57 3.05 5.84
C ASP A 101 -54.56 1.85 5.89
N GLN A 102 -55.08 1.52 7.08
CA GLN A 102 -55.97 0.37 7.33
C GLN A 102 -55.33 -0.98 6.93
N TRP A 103 -54.00 -1.09 7.03
CA TRP A 103 -53.28 -2.29 6.64
C TRP A 103 -53.74 -3.53 7.42
N CYS A 104 -54.08 -3.36 8.70
CA CYS A 104 -54.55 -4.45 9.54
C CYS A 104 -55.94 -4.97 9.14
N GLU A 105 -56.76 -4.18 8.45
CA GLU A 105 -58.05 -4.62 7.91
C GLU A 105 -57.90 -5.16 6.49
N ASN A 106 -57.04 -4.51 5.70
CA ASN A 106 -56.90 -4.80 4.27
C ASN A 106 -56.07 -6.06 3.99
N TYR A 107 -55.06 -6.34 4.81
CA TYR A 107 -54.10 -7.42 4.56
C TYR A 107 -54.07 -8.47 5.66
N GLU A 108 -54.41 -8.11 6.90
CA GLU A 108 -54.38 -9.03 8.06
C GLU A 108 -55.68 -8.98 8.88
N PRO A 109 -56.87 -9.14 8.25
CA PRO A 109 -58.16 -8.92 8.91
C PRO A 109 -58.40 -9.83 10.14
N ASP A 110 -57.80 -11.01 10.14
CA ASP A 110 -57.95 -12.02 11.18
C ASP A 110 -56.91 -11.90 12.30
N ALA A 111 -55.93 -10.99 12.18
CA ALA A 111 -54.89 -10.80 13.18
C ALA A 111 -55.45 -10.21 14.49
N PRO A 112 -54.95 -10.63 15.67
CA PRO A 112 -55.29 -10.02 16.94
C PRO A 112 -55.08 -8.50 16.90
N LYS A 113 -56.12 -7.75 17.26
CA LYS A 113 -56.07 -6.28 17.26
C LYS A 113 -55.35 -5.77 18.51
N VAL A 114 -54.46 -4.81 18.32
CA VAL A 114 -53.72 -4.13 19.38
C VAL A 114 -54.32 -2.73 19.54
N SER A 115 -54.92 -2.48 20.70
CA SER A 115 -55.70 -1.25 20.94
C SER A 115 -54.86 0.03 21.04
N SER A 116 -53.57 -0.09 21.36
CA SER A 116 -52.66 1.05 21.55
C SER A 116 -51.21 0.61 21.35
N ILE A 117 -50.58 1.13 20.30
CA ILE A 117 -49.15 1.03 20.02
C ILE A 117 -48.57 2.44 20.10
N THR A 118 -47.52 2.64 20.92
CA THR A 118 -46.83 3.93 21.06
C THR A 118 -45.42 3.81 20.52
N TYR A 119 -45.07 4.66 19.56
CA TYR A 119 -43.79 4.61 18.86
C TYR A 119 -43.23 6.01 18.63
N ASP A 120 -41.95 6.08 18.26
CA ASP A 120 -41.27 7.34 17.95
C ASP A 120 -41.75 7.88 16.60
N ALA A 121 -42.28 9.10 16.58
CA ALA A 121 -42.83 9.68 15.37
C ALA A 121 -41.73 9.94 14.32
N ALA A 122 -40.49 10.23 14.75
CA ALA A 122 -39.40 10.60 13.85
C ALA A 122 -39.03 9.47 12.89
N GLY A 123 -39.18 8.21 13.32
CA GLY A 123 -38.84 7.04 12.51
C GLY A 123 -39.78 6.81 11.32
N THR A 124 -41.02 7.29 11.37
CA THR A 124 -42.06 6.92 10.40
C THR A 124 -41.89 7.49 8.99
N LEU A 125 -41.08 8.54 8.84
CA LEU A 125 -40.78 9.17 7.56
C LEU A 125 -39.30 9.57 7.50
N GLY A 126 -38.58 9.02 6.52
CA GLY A 126 -37.17 9.32 6.31
C GLY A 126 -36.91 10.78 5.89
N ILE A 127 -35.68 11.24 6.13
CA ILE A 127 -35.20 12.57 5.73
C ILE A 127 -35.19 12.65 4.20
N THR A 128 -35.82 13.68 3.64
CA THR A 128 -35.81 13.88 2.18
C THR A 128 -34.40 14.31 1.73
N VAL A 129 -33.85 13.61 0.75
CA VAL A 129 -32.56 13.94 0.11
C VAL A 129 -32.83 14.40 -1.32
N ALA A 130 -32.37 15.61 -1.65
CA ALA A 130 -32.45 16.17 -2.98
C ALA A 130 -31.36 15.62 -3.92
N SER A 131 -31.36 16.05 -5.18
CA SER A 131 -30.34 15.65 -6.16
C SER A 131 -28.93 16.12 -5.78
N ASP A 132 -27.93 15.47 -6.37
CA ASP A 132 -26.52 15.85 -6.32
C ASP A 132 -25.98 15.91 -4.88
N LYS A 133 -26.24 14.85 -4.12
CA LYS A 133 -25.80 14.72 -2.72
C LYS A 133 -24.83 13.55 -2.57
N SER A 134 -23.74 13.78 -1.84
CA SER A 134 -22.89 12.72 -1.31
C SER A 134 -22.97 12.75 0.22
N ILE A 135 -23.55 11.72 0.82
CA ILE A 135 -23.67 11.54 2.27
C ILE A 135 -22.61 10.55 2.70
N VAL A 136 -21.68 10.99 3.54
CA VAL A 136 -20.42 10.29 3.75
C VAL A 136 -20.13 10.17 5.25
N GLY A 137 -19.93 8.96 5.77
CA GLY A 137 -19.56 8.78 7.18
C GLY A 137 -18.05 8.86 7.42
N ASP A 138 -17.62 9.63 8.42
CA ASP A 138 -16.21 9.71 8.80
C ASP A 138 -15.78 8.54 9.71
N GLY A 139 -15.11 7.55 9.14
CA GLY A 139 -14.79 6.32 9.84
C GLY A 139 -16.09 5.65 10.33
N SER A 140 -16.09 5.14 11.56
CA SER A 140 -17.27 4.52 12.17
C SER A 140 -18.23 5.53 12.83
N LYS A 141 -18.00 6.84 12.69
CA LYS A 141 -18.71 7.86 13.46
C LYS A 141 -20.01 8.32 12.80
N GLY A 142 -20.14 8.18 11.49
CA GLY A 142 -21.32 8.63 10.75
C GLY A 142 -22.50 7.72 10.99
N VAL A 143 -23.36 8.08 11.95
CA VAL A 143 -24.55 7.29 12.31
C VAL A 143 -25.80 8.18 12.24
N ILE A 144 -26.85 7.72 11.59
CA ILE A 144 -28.20 8.31 11.67
C ILE A 144 -29.06 7.35 12.47
N LYS A 145 -29.48 7.78 13.65
CA LYS A 145 -30.23 6.93 14.59
C LYS A 145 -31.66 7.43 14.69
N GLY A 146 -32.63 6.50 14.69
CA GLY A 146 -34.04 6.79 14.89
C GLY A 146 -34.79 7.36 13.68
N LYS A 147 -34.12 7.55 12.52
CA LYS A 147 -34.73 8.06 11.29
C LYS A 147 -33.98 7.57 10.04
N GLY A 148 -34.71 7.31 8.95
CA GLY A 148 -34.14 6.85 7.67
C GLY A 148 -33.85 7.98 6.68
N LEU A 149 -33.45 7.60 5.47
CA LEU A 149 -33.23 8.49 4.30
C LEU A 149 -34.24 8.18 3.20
N ARG A 150 -34.72 9.22 2.51
CA ARG A 150 -35.75 9.11 1.46
C ARG A 150 -35.36 9.95 0.24
N ILE A 151 -35.09 9.28 -0.89
CA ILE A 151 -34.68 9.87 -2.16
C ILE A 151 -35.82 9.65 -3.17
N VAL A 152 -36.56 10.71 -3.45
CA VAL A 152 -37.84 10.63 -4.16
C VAL A 152 -38.10 11.86 -5.03
N ASN A 153 -39.26 11.90 -5.68
CA ASN A 153 -39.77 13.08 -6.39
C ASN A 153 -38.83 13.55 -7.51
N GLY A 154 -38.17 12.62 -8.20
CA GLY A 154 -37.25 12.91 -9.30
C GLY A 154 -35.85 13.33 -8.85
N ALA A 155 -35.50 13.18 -7.56
CA ALA A 155 -34.12 13.31 -7.12
C ALA A 155 -33.23 12.33 -7.91
N THR A 156 -32.00 12.72 -8.24
CA THR A 156 -31.07 11.89 -9.00
C THR A 156 -29.64 12.18 -8.55
N ASN A 157 -28.71 11.27 -8.86
CA ASN A 157 -27.29 11.46 -8.63
C ASN A 157 -26.96 11.60 -7.13
N VAL A 158 -27.23 10.54 -6.36
CA VAL A 158 -27.04 10.52 -4.90
C VAL A 158 -26.07 9.40 -4.50
N ILE A 159 -25.12 9.71 -3.63
CA ILE A 159 -24.19 8.75 -3.01
C ILE A 159 -24.46 8.71 -1.51
N ILE A 160 -24.58 7.50 -0.96
CA ILE A 160 -24.64 7.21 0.47
C ILE A 160 -23.49 6.26 0.77
N GLN A 161 -22.47 6.74 1.48
CA GLN A 161 -21.24 5.98 1.68
C GLN A 161 -20.76 5.97 3.13
N ASN A 162 -20.40 4.79 3.65
CA ASN A 162 -19.77 4.62 4.97
C ASN A 162 -20.63 5.11 6.16
N VAL A 163 -21.96 5.09 6.03
CA VAL A 163 -22.91 5.55 7.06
C VAL A 163 -23.64 4.37 7.69
N ALA A 164 -23.87 4.40 9.00
CA ALA A 164 -24.79 3.48 9.68
C ALA A 164 -26.16 4.14 9.89
N ILE A 165 -27.25 3.41 9.64
CA ILE A 165 -28.62 3.83 9.93
C ILE A 165 -29.22 2.81 10.89
N THR A 166 -29.62 3.25 12.10
CA THR A 166 -29.95 2.32 13.19
C THR A 166 -31.19 2.73 13.98
N ASP A 167 -31.76 1.74 14.68
CA ASP A 167 -32.74 1.90 15.77
C ASP A 167 -34.01 2.66 15.37
N ILE A 168 -34.65 2.26 14.28
CA ILE A 168 -35.89 2.86 13.78
C ILE A 168 -37.06 1.99 14.21
N ASN A 169 -37.68 2.29 15.36
CA ASN A 169 -38.89 1.62 15.87
C ASN A 169 -38.91 0.07 15.67
N PRO A 170 -37.84 -0.67 16.05
CA PRO A 170 -37.65 -2.07 15.63
C PRO A 170 -38.78 -3.04 16.00
N GLU A 171 -39.58 -2.71 17.03
CA GLU A 171 -40.73 -3.51 17.45
C GLU A 171 -41.94 -3.44 16.49
N TYR A 172 -42.02 -2.40 15.65
CA TYR A 172 -43.24 -2.05 14.94
C TYR A 172 -43.07 -2.03 13.42
N VAL A 173 -43.69 -2.97 12.71
CA VAL A 173 -43.86 -2.86 11.25
C VAL A 173 -44.64 -1.58 10.94
N TRP A 174 -44.20 -0.87 9.90
CA TRP A 174 -44.60 0.51 9.56
C TRP A 174 -44.05 1.61 10.47
N GLY A 175 -43.18 1.26 11.44
CA GLY A 175 -42.46 2.21 12.28
C GLY A 175 -41.38 3.00 11.54
N GLY A 176 -40.97 2.56 10.34
CA GLY A 176 -40.01 3.25 9.46
C GLY A 176 -39.20 2.31 8.58
N ASP A 177 -38.56 2.88 7.56
CA ASP A 177 -37.59 2.21 6.68
C ASP A 177 -36.24 2.96 6.79
N ALA A 178 -35.11 2.27 6.59
CA ALA A 178 -33.79 2.90 6.69
C ALA A 178 -33.41 3.69 5.43
N ILE A 179 -33.58 3.13 4.23
CA ILE A 179 -33.37 3.84 2.96
C ILE A 179 -34.54 3.57 2.01
N THR A 180 -35.16 4.64 1.51
CA THR A 180 -36.27 4.60 0.54
C THR A 180 -35.89 5.33 -0.74
N LEU A 181 -35.96 4.63 -1.88
CA LEU A 181 -35.84 5.16 -3.23
C LEU A 181 -37.20 5.03 -3.93
N ASP A 182 -37.73 6.07 -4.54
CA ASP A 182 -39.02 5.99 -5.28
C ASP A 182 -39.14 7.15 -6.27
N GLY A 183 -39.06 6.85 -7.57
CA GLY A 183 -39.01 7.88 -8.61
C GLY A 183 -37.70 8.67 -8.59
N THR A 184 -36.57 7.97 -8.77
CA THR A 184 -35.19 8.49 -8.72
C THR A 184 -34.33 7.84 -9.83
N ASP A 185 -33.11 8.31 -10.04
CA ASP A 185 -32.11 7.64 -10.90
C ASP A 185 -30.68 7.87 -10.37
N ASN A 186 -29.73 7.02 -10.76
CA ASN A 186 -28.30 7.11 -10.43
C ASN A 186 -28.04 7.26 -8.92
N VAL A 187 -28.27 6.17 -8.18
CA VAL A 187 -28.03 6.12 -6.73
C VAL A 187 -26.97 5.07 -6.40
N TRP A 188 -25.97 5.45 -5.60
CA TRP A 188 -24.95 4.55 -5.09
C TRP A 188 -24.99 4.45 -3.57
N ILE A 189 -25.24 3.24 -3.06
CA ILE A 189 -25.24 2.91 -1.63
C ILE A 189 -24.04 2.00 -1.39
N ASP A 190 -23.04 2.47 -0.62
CA ASP A 190 -21.76 1.79 -0.48
C ASP A 190 -21.25 1.77 0.96
N HIS A 191 -20.77 0.64 1.46
CA HIS A 191 -20.28 0.56 2.85
C HIS A 191 -21.32 1.06 3.87
N VAL A 192 -22.61 0.83 3.63
CA VAL A 192 -23.67 1.22 4.55
C VAL A 192 -23.99 0.08 5.50
N THR A 193 -24.17 0.39 6.79
CA THR A 193 -24.73 -0.56 7.76
C THR A 193 -26.16 -0.19 8.11
N THR A 194 -27.06 -1.16 8.14
CA THR A 194 -28.42 -1.00 8.64
C THR A 194 -28.70 -2.04 9.70
N SER A 195 -29.25 -1.65 10.85
CA SER A 195 -29.54 -2.55 11.97
C SER A 195 -30.71 -2.04 12.82
N ASN A 196 -31.45 -2.96 13.47
CA ASN A 196 -32.61 -2.62 14.31
C ASN A 196 -33.65 -1.75 13.58
N ILE A 197 -34.08 -2.16 12.39
CA ILE A 197 -35.02 -1.41 11.55
C ILE A 197 -36.43 -2.01 11.65
N ALA A 198 -37.44 -1.16 11.82
CA ALA A 198 -38.86 -1.51 11.88
C ALA A 198 -39.31 -2.40 10.73
N ARG A 199 -39.13 -1.90 9.50
CA ARG A 199 -39.53 -2.60 8.27
C ARG A 199 -38.33 -2.68 7.33
N GLN A 200 -38.30 -1.97 6.21
CA GLN A 200 -37.30 -2.20 5.16
C GLN A 200 -35.94 -1.59 5.50
N HIS A 201 -34.86 -2.39 5.39
CA HIS A 201 -33.50 -1.84 5.42
C HIS A 201 -33.25 -1.00 4.16
N ILE A 202 -33.57 -1.52 2.98
CA ILE A 202 -33.56 -0.76 1.73
C ILE A 202 -34.81 -1.10 0.91
N VAL A 203 -35.55 -0.08 0.50
CA VAL A 203 -36.72 -0.21 -0.37
C VAL A 203 -36.58 0.67 -1.61
N LEU A 204 -36.78 0.05 -2.77
CA LEU A 204 -37.02 0.71 -4.05
C LEU A 204 -38.52 0.56 -4.31
N GLY A 205 -39.24 1.68 -4.27
CA GLY A 205 -40.69 1.80 -4.36
C GLY A 205 -41.23 1.43 -5.74
N THR A 206 -42.49 1.74 -6.01
CA THR A 206 -43.16 1.31 -7.24
C THR A 206 -42.82 2.19 -8.45
N GLU A 207 -42.48 3.46 -8.22
CA GLU A 207 -41.95 4.32 -9.28
C GLU A 207 -40.48 3.94 -9.56
N ALA A 208 -40.04 4.08 -10.81
CA ALA A 208 -38.69 3.69 -11.19
C ALA A 208 -37.64 4.41 -10.32
N SER A 209 -36.79 3.62 -9.65
CA SER A 209 -35.56 4.06 -8.99
C SER A 209 -34.37 4.08 -9.97
N GLY A 210 -34.59 3.61 -11.21
CA GLY A 210 -33.64 3.72 -12.31
C GLY A 210 -32.38 2.89 -12.04
N LYS A 211 -31.21 3.49 -12.22
CA LYS A 211 -29.90 2.86 -12.02
C LYS A 211 -29.48 2.96 -10.56
N VAL A 212 -29.39 1.82 -9.90
CA VAL A 212 -28.99 1.72 -8.50
C VAL A 212 -27.83 0.75 -8.35
N THR A 213 -26.79 1.15 -7.61
CA THR A 213 -25.72 0.24 -7.17
C THR A 213 -25.72 0.18 -5.66
N ILE A 214 -25.85 -1.01 -5.11
CA ILE A 214 -25.73 -1.30 -3.67
C ILE A 214 -24.50 -2.20 -3.52
N SER A 215 -23.43 -1.67 -2.94
CA SER A 215 -22.16 -2.37 -2.81
C SER A 215 -21.60 -2.38 -1.40
N ASN A 216 -20.86 -3.44 -1.05
CA ASN A 216 -20.10 -3.54 0.20
C ASN A 216 -20.92 -3.14 1.45
N SER A 217 -22.24 -3.36 1.46
CA SER A 217 -23.11 -2.91 2.54
C SER A 217 -23.45 -4.08 3.46
N TYR A 218 -23.60 -3.79 4.76
CA TYR A 218 -23.94 -4.76 5.79
C TYR A 218 -25.40 -4.56 6.22
N ILE A 219 -26.24 -5.51 5.84
CA ILE A 219 -27.65 -5.59 6.21
C ILE A 219 -27.73 -6.55 7.40
N ASP A 220 -27.77 -5.98 8.60
CA ASP A 220 -27.80 -6.72 9.85
C ASP A 220 -29.25 -6.91 10.31
N GLY A 221 -29.81 -8.08 10.00
CA GLY A 221 -31.17 -8.45 10.37
C GLY A 221 -31.31 -8.98 11.80
N SER A 222 -30.23 -9.01 12.58
CA SER A 222 -30.30 -9.42 13.98
C SER A 222 -31.07 -8.38 14.80
N GLY A 223 -31.90 -8.84 15.73
CA GLY A 223 -32.63 -7.95 16.63
C GLY A 223 -33.52 -8.67 17.64
N ASP A 224 -33.96 -7.93 18.66
CA ASP A 224 -34.85 -8.44 19.71
C ASP A 224 -36.29 -8.70 19.21
N TYR A 225 -36.66 -8.08 18.08
CA TYR A 225 -37.99 -8.17 17.50
C TYR A 225 -37.91 -8.56 16.03
N SER A 226 -38.72 -9.52 15.61
CA SER A 226 -38.89 -9.85 14.19
C SER A 226 -40.30 -10.33 13.87
N ALA A 227 -40.70 -10.23 12.60
CA ALA A 227 -41.97 -10.80 12.13
C ALA A 227 -42.02 -12.33 12.26
N THR A 228 -40.88 -13.02 12.35
CA THR A 228 -40.82 -14.47 12.57
C THR A 228 -40.65 -14.85 14.06
N CYS A 229 -40.59 -13.86 14.96
CA CYS A 229 -40.45 -14.03 16.40
C CYS A 229 -39.21 -14.84 16.84
N ASP A 230 -38.18 -14.88 16.00
CA ASP A 230 -36.97 -15.70 16.16
C ASP A 230 -35.68 -14.86 16.09
N GLY A 231 -35.81 -13.53 16.13
CA GLY A 231 -34.70 -12.58 16.04
C GLY A 231 -34.10 -12.41 14.64
N HIS A 232 -34.70 -13.02 13.60
CA HIS A 232 -34.28 -12.85 12.21
C HIS A 232 -35.22 -11.91 11.45
N GLN A 233 -34.70 -10.82 10.90
CA GLN A 233 -35.54 -9.80 10.28
C GLN A 233 -36.12 -10.24 8.93
N TYR A 234 -37.46 -10.13 8.77
CA TYR A 234 -38.16 -10.50 7.53
C TYR A 234 -38.16 -9.39 6.47
N TRP A 235 -38.03 -8.14 6.89
CA TRP A 235 -38.18 -6.96 6.03
C TRP A 235 -36.82 -6.43 5.59
N ALA A 236 -35.97 -7.22 4.93
CA ALA A 236 -34.62 -6.74 4.61
C ALA A 236 -34.60 -5.78 3.41
N LEU A 237 -34.91 -6.28 2.21
CA LEU A 237 -34.69 -5.62 0.92
C LEU A 237 -35.91 -5.81 0.01
N TYR A 238 -36.47 -4.73 -0.50
CA TYR A 238 -37.63 -4.78 -1.39
C TYR A 238 -37.43 -3.91 -2.64
N PHE A 239 -37.31 -4.55 -3.81
CA PHE A 239 -37.08 -3.91 -5.09
C PHE A 239 -38.31 -4.08 -6.00
N ASP A 240 -39.11 -3.02 -6.13
CA ASP A 240 -40.43 -3.05 -6.78
C ASP A 240 -40.59 -2.01 -7.90
N GLY A 241 -39.49 -1.40 -8.37
CA GLY A 241 -39.59 -0.33 -9.33
C GLY A 241 -40.07 -0.79 -10.71
N SER A 242 -40.77 0.12 -11.37
CA SER A 242 -41.34 -0.08 -12.70
C SER A 242 -40.31 -0.10 -13.84
N ASP A 243 -39.04 0.26 -13.58
CA ASP A 243 -37.93 0.15 -14.54
C ASP A 243 -36.55 0.21 -13.85
N ASP A 244 -36.37 -0.60 -12.81
CA ASP A 244 -35.13 -0.59 -12.02
C ASP A 244 -34.02 -1.42 -12.67
N GLN A 245 -32.80 -0.91 -12.61
CA GLN A 245 -31.56 -1.60 -12.96
C GLN A 245 -30.63 -1.60 -11.74
N VAL A 246 -30.58 -2.73 -11.03
CA VAL A 246 -29.93 -2.83 -9.71
C VAL A 246 -28.67 -3.69 -9.79
N THR A 247 -27.51 -3.10 -9.46
CA THR A 247 -26.27 -3.84 -9.19
C THR A 247 -26.17 -4.08 -7.70
N PHE A 248 -26.21 -5.34 -7.28
CA PHE A 248 -26.17 -5.74 -5.88
C PHE A 248 -24.91 -6.58 -5.67
N LYS A 249 -23.84 -5.95 -5.15
CA LYS A 249 -22.49 -6.51 -5.14
C LYS A 249 -21.79 -6.52 -3.79
N ASN A 250 -21.14 -7.62 -3.42
CA ASN A 250 -20.28 -7.71 -2.22
C ASN A 250 -21.00 -7.34 -0.89
N ASN A 251 -22.32 -7.46 -0.83
CA ASN A 251 -23.06 -7.13 0.38
C ASN A 251 -23.05 -8.31 1.36
N TYR A 252 -23.06 -7.99 2.65
CA TYR A 252 -23.25 -8.96 3.72
C TYR A 252 -24.70 -8.90 4.21
N ILE A 253 -25.43 -9.99 4.07
CA ILE A 253 -26.82 -10.11 4.49
C ILE A 253 -26.88 -11.17 5.58
N TYR A 254 -27.16 -10.73 6.80
CA TYR A 254 -27.00 -11.55 8.00
C TYR A 254 -28.29 -11.61 8.82
N GLN A 255 -28.62 -12.78 9.36
CA GLN A 255 -29.76 -12.99 10.27
C GLN A 255 -31.08 -12.45 9.74
N THR A 256 -31.48 -12.93 8.56
CA THR A 256 -32.75 -12.54 7.92
C THR A 256 -33.72 -13.71 7.85
N SER A 257 -35.01 -13.47 7.68
CA SER A 257 -36.01 -14.54 7.53
C SER A 257 -36.86 -14.42 6.26
N GLY A 258 -36.71 -13.33 5.51
CA GLY A 258 -37.43 -13.11 4.26
C GLY A 258 -36.98 -11.84 3.55
N ARG A 259 -37.49 -11.65 2.33
CA ARG A 259 -37.27 -10.47 1.48
C ARG A 259 -35.81 -10.02 1.48
N ALA A 260 -34.89 -10.89 1.14
CA ALA A 260 -33.47 -10.59 1.15
C ALA A 260 -32.80 -11.00 -0.17
N PRO A 261 -33.25 -10.53 -1.36
CA PRO A 261 -34.27 -9.50 -1.62
C PRO A 261 -35.61 -10.03 -2.17
N LYS A 262 -36.66 -9.21 -2.03
CA LYS A 262 -37.85 -9.31 -2.89
C LYS A 262 -37.66 -8.48 -4.15
N VAL A 263 -37.93 -9.07 -5.33
CA VAL A 263 -37.72 -8.46 -6.66
C VAL A 263 -38.93 -8.69 -7.54
N GLN A 264 -39.53 -7.65 -8.11
CA GLN A 264 -40.70 -7.82 -8.98
C GLN A 264 -40.91 -6.61 -9.92
N SER A 265 -42.09 -6.56 -10.55
CA SER A 265 -42.56 -5.48 -11.42
C SER A 265 -41.80 -5.41 -12.74
N ASN A 266 -40.70 -4.68 -12.82
CA ASN A 266 -39.80 -4.70 -13.98
C ASN A 266 -38.35 -4.46 -13.54
N THR A 267 -38.02 -4.89 -12.33
CA THR A 267 -36.67 -4.74 -11.77
C THR A 267 -35.72 -5.77 -12.39
N LEU A 268 -34.64 -5.28 -12.99
CA LEU A 268 -33.49 -6.06 -13.44
C LEU A 268 -32.38 -6.02 -12.39
N LEU A 269 -32.15 -7.15 -11.72
CA LEU A 269 -31.16 -7.30 -10.66
C LEU A 269 -29.95 -8.14 -11.13
N HIS A 270 -28.77 -7.58 -10.96
CA HIS A 270 -27.50 -8.32 -10.96
C HIS A 270 -27.06 -8.56 -9.52
N ALA A 271 -27.35 -9.74 -8.97
CA ALA A 271 -26.89 -10.17 -7.66
C ALA A 271 -25.55 -10.89 -7.81
N VAL A 272 -24.45 -10.22 -7.45
CA VAL A 272 -23.10 -10.71 -7.73
C VAL A 272 -22.19 -10.66 -6.50
N ASN A 273 -21.53 -11.78 -6.17
CA ASN A 273 -20.55 -11.84 -5.09
C ASN A 273 -21.04 -11.37 -3.70
N ASN A 274 -22.32 -11.52 -3.40
CA ASN A 274 -22.85 -11.26 -2.05
C ASN A 274 -22.68 -12.49 -1.15
N TYR A 275 -22.77 -12.26 0.15
CA TYR A 275 -22.76 -13.31 1.17
C TYR A 275 -24.04 -13.25 2.00
N TRP A 276 -24.87 -14.27 1.88
CA TRP A 276 -26.00 -14.52 2.77
C TRP A 276 -25.59 -15.51 3.85
N ASN A 277 -25.83 -15.14 5.10
CA ASN A 277 -25.55 -16.00 6.24
C ASN A 277 -26.66 -15.98 7.27
N ASP A 278 -27.00 -17.16 7.80
CA ASP A 278 -27.98 -17.36 8.86
C ASP A 278 -29.36 -16.80 8.45
N ASN A 279 -30.08 -17.55 7.62
CA ASN A 279 -31.44 -17.18 7.22
C ASN A 279 -32.45 -18.29 7.55
N SER A 280 -33.38 -17.98 8.44
CA SER A 280 -34.32 -18.92 9.04
C SER A 280 -35.55 -19.22 8.17
N GLY A 281 -35.73 -18.47 7.08
CA GLY A 281 -36.86 -18.57 6.15
C GLY A 281 -36.38 -18.66 4.72
N HIS A 282 -36.42 -17.54 3.98
CA HIS A 282 -35.93 -17.47 2.61
C HIS A 282 -35.13 -16.20 2.28
N ALA A 283 -34.27 -16.28 1.26
CA ALA A 283 -33.55 -15.13 0.72
C ALA A 283 -34.36 -14.43 -0.38
N PHE A 284 -34.48 -15.02 -1.57
CA PHE A 284 -35.14 -14.39 -2.71
C PHE A 284 -36.66 -14.59 -2.72
N GLU A 285 -37.42 -13.52 -2.91
CA GLU A 285 -38.81 -13.54 -3.37
C GLU A 285 -38.88 -12.91 -4.77
N ILE A 286 -39.11 -13.70 -5.82
CA ILE A 286 -39.09 -13.17 -7.19
C ILE A 286 -40.50 -13.19 -7.76
N GLY A 287 -41.17 -12.05 -7.70
CA GLY A 287 -42.52 -11.85 -8.22
C GLY A 287 -42.55 -11.61 -9.72
N LYS A 288 -43.77 -11.49 -10.27
CA LYS A 288 -43.96 -11.27 -11.71
C LYS A 288 -43.19 -10.03 -12.18
N GLY A 289 -42.41 -10.21 -13.25
CA GLY A 289 -41.60 -9.17 -13.86
C GLY A 289 -40.32 -8.80 -13.10
N GLY A 290 -39.96 -9.54 -12.05
CA GLY A 290 -38.60 -9.53 -11.53
C GLY A 290 -37.65 -10.34 -12.42
N TYR A 291 -36.48 -9.79 -12.71
CA TYR A 291 -35.45 -10.41 -13.55
C TYR A 291 -34.13 -10.47 -12.76
N VAL A 292 -33.65 -11.66 -12.41
CA VAL A 292 -32.50 -11.80 -11.50
C VAL A 292 -31.41 -12.67 -12.11
N LEU A 293 -30.23 -12.10 -12.32
CA LEU A 293 -29.00 -12.86 -12.52
C LEU A 293 -28.27 -12.98 -11.18
N ALA A 294 -28.15 -14.20 -10.66
CA ALA A 294 -27.40 -14.50 -9.45
C ALA A 294 -26.11 -15.27 -9.80
N GLU A 295 -24.94 -14.66 -9.60
CA GLU A 295 -23.64 -15.29 -9.90
C GLU A 295 -22.55 -14.99 -8.87
N GLY A 296 -21.66 -15.96 -8.62
CA GLY A 296 -20.53 -15.81 -7.70
C GLY A 296 -20.89 -15.54 -6.23
N ASN A 297 -22.15 -15.72 -5.83
CA ASN A 297 -22.61 -15.47 -4.46
C ASN A 297 -22.32 -16.65 -3.53
N VAL A 298 -22.34 -16.40 -2.23
CA VAL A 298 -22.22 -17.42 -1.17
C VAL A 298 -23.49 -17.42 -0.34
N PHE A 299 -24.09 -18.60 -0.16
CA PHE A 299 -25.21 -18.85 0.74
C PHE A 299 -24.76 -19.85 1.81
N GLU A 300 -24.80 -19.45 3.07
CA GLU A 300 -24.42 -20.26 4.21
C GLU A 300 -25.52 -20.28 5.25
N ASP A 301 -26.06 -21.47 5.55
CA ASP A 301 -27.19 -21.64 6.48
C ASP A 301 -28.44 -20.83 6.09
N VAL A 302 -28.73 -20.80 4.78
CA VAL A 302 -29.93 -20.16 4.21
C VAL A 302 -30.96 -21.25 3.94
N LYS A 303 -32.01 -21.30 4.76
CA LYS A 303 -33.02 -22.37 4.70
C LYS A 303 -33.62 -22.54 3.30
N ALA A 304 -34.01 -21.46 2.64
CA ALA A 304 -34.43 -21.47 1.25
C ALA A 304 -33.84 -20.28 0.48
N PRO A 305 -32.86 -20.48 -0.42
CA PRO A 305 -32.38 -19.39 -1.25
C PRO A 305 -33.47 -18.74 -2.11
N LEU A 306 -34.52 -19.48 -2.51
CA LEU A 306 -35.69 -18.98 -3.24
C LEU A 306 -37.01 -19.40 -2.57
N GLU A 307 -37.94 -18.46 -2.42
CA GLU A 307 -39.31 -18.73 -1.96
C GLU A 307 -40.18 -19.29 -3.09
N ALA A 308 -40.29 -20.62 -3.14
CA ALA A 308 -40.96 -21.32 -4.22
C ALA A 308 -42.46 -21.02 -4.33
N SER A 309 -43.16 -20.71 -3.23
CA SER A 309 -44.62 -20.51 -3.26
C SER A 309 -45.04 -19.21 -3.95
N SER A 310 -44.13 -18.24 -4.03
CA SER A 310 -44.38 -16.92 -4.62
C SER A 310 -43.57 -16.63 -5.89
N TYR A 311 -42.77 -17.60 -6.35
CA TYR A 311 -41.93 -17.45 -7.53
C TYR A 311 -42.77 -17.30 -8.82
N ALA A 312 -42.68 -16.14 -9.46
CA ALA A 312 -43.43 -15.79 -10.67
C ALA A 312 -42.64 -14.94 -11.67
N GLY A 313 -41.36 -14.61 -11.39
CA GLY A 313 -40.48 -13.89 -12.31
C GLY A 313 -39.48 -14.79 -13.04
N GLU A 314 -38.33 -14.22 -13.39
CA GLU A 314 -37.27 -14.91 -14.14
C GLU A 314 -35.95 -14.85 -13.37
N LEU A 315 -35.35 -16.02 -13.14
CA LEU A 315 -34.10 -16.17 -12.39
C LEU A 315 -33.13 -17.08 -13.15
N PHE A 316 -31.89 -16.61 -13.25
CA PHE A 316 -30.75 -17.45 -13.60
C PHE A 316 -29.80 -17.58 -12.41
N THR A 317 -29.67 -18.80 -11.89
CA THR A 317 -28.64 -19.17 -10.92
C THR A 317 -27.43 -19.69 -11.70
N ALA A 318 -26.36 -18.90 -11.76
CA ALA A 318 -25.18 -19.26 -12.54
C ALA A 318 -24.45 -20.50 -12.01
N ASN A 319 -23.94 -21.32 -12.94
CA ASN A 319 -23.30 -22.60 -12.71
C ASN A 319 -21.93 -22.74 -13.41
N SER A 320 -21.16 -21.63 -13.50
CA SER A 320 -19.87 -21.57 -14.22
C SER A 320 -19.92 -21.90 -15.72
N GLY A 321 -21.09 -21.75 -16.36
CA GLY A 321 -21.32 -21.99 -17.80
C GLY A 321 -21.22 -20.74 -18.70
N SER A 322 -21.42 -20.96 -20.00
CA SER A 322 -21.34 -19.91 -21.06
C SER A 322 -22.63 -19.11 -21.27
N ALA A 323 -23.65 -19.29 -20.42
CA ALA A 323 -24.94 -18.59 -20.56
C ALA A 323 -24.81 -17.06 -20.56
N CYS A 324 -23.83 -16.52 -19.83
CA CYS A 324 -23.55 -15.09 -19.76
C CYS A 324 -22.73 -14.57 -20.95
N SER A 325 -22.18 -15.44 -21.81
CA SER A 325 -21.24 -15.00 -22.85
C SER A 325 -21.88 -14.11 -23.90
N SER A 326 -23.15 -14.37 -24.27
CA SER A 326 -23.87 -13.57 -25.27
C SER A 326 -24.30 -12.20 -24.73
N ALA A 327 -24.77 -12.15 -23.48
CA ALA A 327 -25.29 -10.94 -22.87
C ALA A 327 -24.21 -10.07 -22.23
N LEU A 328 -23.22 -10.70 -21.58
CA LEU A 328 -22.19 -10.03 -20.76
C LEU A 328 -20.77 -10.14 -21.34
N GLY A 329 -20.56 -10.89 -22.42
CA GLY A 329 -19.24 -11.06 -23.04
C GLY A 329 -18.25 -11.92 -22.25
N ARG A 330 -18.69 -12.55 -21.16
CA ARG A 330 -17.88 -13.43 -20.29
C ARG A 330 -18.67 -14.66 -19.82
N SER A 331 -17.98 -15.68 -19.31
CA SER A 331 -18.64 -16.79 -18.61
C SER A 331 -19.30 -16.30 -17.32
N CYS A 332 -20.32 -17.03 -16.86
CA CYS A 332 -20.91 -16.76 -15.55
C CYS A 332 -20.04 -17.33 -14.43
N GLU A 333 -20.19 -16.82 -13.21
CA GLU A 333 -19.54 -17.38 -12.01
C GLU A 333 -20.52 -18.20 -11.17
N ALA A 334 -20.15 -19.43 -10.77
CA ALA A 334 -21.05 -20.26 -9.97
C ALA A 334 -21.30 -19.68 -8.58
N ASN A 335 -22.53 -19.84 -8.09
CA ASN A 335 -22.86 -19.60 -6.68
C ASN A 335 -22.37 -20.79 -5.82
N SER A 336 -22.02 -20.52 -4.56
CA SER A 336 -21.65 -21.50 -3.55
C SER A 336 -22.75 -21.62 -2.50
N LEU A 337 -23.12 -22.85 -2.14
CA LEU A 337 -24.14 -23.14 -1.14
C LEU A 337 -23.58 -24.10 -0.10
N SER A 338 -23.70 -23.74 1.18
CA SER A 338 -23.34 -24.56 2.34
C SER A 338 -24.47 -24.50 3.36
N GLY A 339 -24.90 -25.65 3.91
CA GLY A 339 -26.00 -25.69 4.89
C GLY A 339 -27.34 -25.10 4.39
N SER A 340 -27.47 -24.89 3.07
CA SER A 340 -28.56 -24.11 2.48
C SER A 340 -29.47 -24.96 1.59
N GLY A 341 -30.70 -24.48 1.36
CA GLY A 341 -31.65 -25.10 0.42
C GLY A 341 -31.20 -25.04 -1.04
N THR A 342 -31.99 -25.62 -1.94
CA THR A 342 -31.67 -25.63 -3.39
C THR A 342 -31.80 -24.25 -4.03
N PHE A 343 -30.90 -23.95 -4.98
CA PHE A 343 -30.95 -22.77 -5.83
C PHE A 343 -30.42 -23.15 -7.22
N SER A 344 -31.32 -23.33 -8.19
CA SER A 344 -30.98 -24.05 -9.45
C SER A 344 -31.75 -23.60 -10.68
N GLU A 345 -32.43 -22.47 -10.60
CA GLU A 345 -33.24 -21.90 -11.65
C GLU A 345 -32.36 -21.52 -12.85
N SER A 346 -32.78 -21.94 -14.04
CA SER A 346 -31.92 -21.92 -15.24
C SER A 346 -32.49 -21.08 -16.39
N ASN A 347 -33.47 -20.21 -16.11
CA ASN A 347 -34.05 -19.35 -17.14
C ASN A 347 -33.01 -18.31 -17.57
N THR A 348 -32.68 -18.26 -18.86
CA THR A 348 -31.69 -17.32 -19.42
C THR A 348 -32.30 -16.33 -20.42
N ASP A 349 -33.60 -16.42 -20.68
CA ASP A 349 -34.27 -15.65 -21.76
C ASP A 349 -34.16 -14.13 -21.53
N PHE A 350 -34.26 -13.72 -20.26
CA PHE A 350 -34.12 -12.31 -19.87
C PHE A 350 -32.67 -11.78 -19.91
N LEU A 351 -31.63 -12.62 -20.05
CA LEU A 351 -30.23 -12.14 -19.99
C LEU A 351 -29.93 -11.11 -21.09
N SER A 352 -30.64 -11.17 -22.22
CA SER A 352 -30.57 -10.16 -23.27
C SER A 352 -30.87 -8.73 -22.79
N LYS A 353 -31.61 -8.56 -21.68
CA LYS A 353 -31.86 -7.25 -21.04
C LYS A 353 -30.60 -6.59 -20.48
N PHE A 354 -29.52 -7.34 -20.23
CA PHE A 354 -28.22 -6.78 -19.84
C PHE A 354 -27.40 -6.27 -21.03
N SER A 355 -27.82 -6.55 -22.27
CA SER A 355 -27.03 -6.22 -23.46
C SER A 355 -26.88 -4.70 -23.62
N GLY A 356 -25.63 -4.23 -23.75
CA GLY A 356 -25.31 -2.82 -23.86
C GLY A 356 -25.30 -2.05 -22.52
N ALA A 357 -25.66 -2.69 -21.40
CA ALA A 357 -25.52 -2.10 -20.08
C ALA A 357 -24.09 -2.23 -19.55
N VAL A 358 -23.69 -1.31 -18.66
CA VAL A 358 -22.48 -1.46 -17.86
C VAL A 358 -22.81 -2.41 -16.71
N VAL A 359 -22.28 -3.63 -16.76
CA VAL A 359 -22.54 -4.70 -15.78
C VAL A 359 -21.32 -4.92 -14.91
N ALA A 360 -21.51 -5.12 -13.61
CA ALA A 360 -20.40 -5.35 -12.70
C ALA A 360 -19.65 -6.66 -13.01
N ALA A 361 -18.35 -6.67 -12.72
CA ALA A 361 -17.56 -7.90 -12.87
C ALA A 361 -17.91 -8.89 -11.75
N ALA A 362 -18.06 -10.17 -12.13
CA ALA A 362 -18.23 -11.27 -11.19
C ALA A 362 -16.89 -11.97 -10.94
N LYS A 363 -16.67 -12.40 -9.71
CA LYS A 363 -15.56 -13.25 -9.27
C LYS A 363 -16.06 -14.64 -8.88
N PRO A 364 -15.20 -15.67 -8.84
CA PRO A 364 -15.56 -16.96 -8.27
C PRO A 364 -16.03 -16.81 -6.82
N ALA A 365 -17.02 -17.61 -6.39
CA ALA A 365 -17.55 -17.58 -5.03
C ALA A 365 -16.50 -17.90 -3.95
N SER A 366 -15.38 -18.56 -4.32
CA SER A 366 -14.24 -18.79 -3.44
C SER A 366 -13.63 -17.46 -2.97
N GLY A 367 -13.57 -17.25 -1.66
CA GLY A 367 -13.00 -16.04 -1.05
C GLY A 367 -14.00 -14.90 -0.86
N ILE A 368 -15.22 -14.99 -1.42
CA ILE A 368 -16.25 -13.95 -1.26
C ILE A 368 -16.67 -13.79 0.20
N LYS A 369 -16.87 -14.88 0.95
CA LYS A 369 -17.15 -14.82 2.40
C LYS A 369 -16.09 -14.01 3.17
N ALA A 370 -14.81 -14.27 2.90
CA ALA A 370 -13.71 -13.58 3.57
C ALA A 370 -13.65 -12.09 3.19
N TYR A 371 -13.84 -11.78 1.90
CA TYR A 371 -13.86 -10.39 1.43
C TYR A 371 -15.04 -9.61 2.02
N VAL A 372 -16.25 -10.16 1.93
CA VAL A 372 -17.48 -9.47 2.35
C VAL A 372 -17.49 -9.24 3.86
N THR A 373 -17.12 -10.23 4.68
CA THR A 373 -17.06 -10.04 6.15
C THR A 373 -15.99 -9.03 6.59
N ALA A 374 -14.89 -8.92 5.84
CA ALA A 374 -13.85 -7.93 6.12
C ALA A 374 -14.25 -6.50 5.72
N ASN A 375 -14.95 -6.34 4.59
CA ASN A 375 -15.13 -5.03 3.94
C ASN A 375 -16.54 -4.47 4.01
N ALA A 376 -17.59 -5.27 4.23
CA ALA A 376 -18.95 -4.75 4.20
C ALA A 376 -19.31 -3.90 5.44
N GLY A 377 -20.08 -2.84 5.22
CA GLY A 377 -20.66 -1.99 6.26
C GLY A 377 -19.91 -0.70 6.57
N ALA A 378 -20.49 0.10 7.46
CA ALA A 378 -19.97 1.39 7.90
C ALA A 378 -18.72 1.24 8.77
N GLY A 379 -17.83 2.24 8.71
CA GLY A 379 -16.57 2.24 9.45
C GLY A 379 -15.42 1.53 8.74
N LYS A 380 -15.64 1.06 7.53
CA LYS A 380 -14.65 0.35 6.71
C LYS A 380 -13.85 1.27 5.79
N LEU A 381 -14.36 2.49 5.55
CA LEU A 381 -13.64 3.56 4.85
C LEU A 381 -13.14 4.61 5.86
N SER A 382 -11.95 5.17 5.61
CA SER A 382 -11.40 6.29 6.39
C SER A 382 -11.35 7.55 5.52
N HIS A 383 -11.86 8.68 6.04
CA HIS A 383 -11.82 9.97 5.35
C HIS A 383 -10.87 10.94 6.08
N PRO A 384 -9.96 11.62 5.36
CA PRO A 384 -9.05 12.56 6.00
C PRO A 384 -9.79 13.82 6.49
N ARG A 385 -9.72 14.12 7.80
CA ARG A 385 -10.19 15.41 8.35
C ARG A 385 -9.11 16.50 8.14
N TYR A 386 -9.49 17.61 7.51
CA TYR A 386 -8.76 18.89 7.65
C TYR A 386 -9.33 19.68 8.83
N GLY A 387 -8.52 19.92 9.86
CA GLY A 387 -8.90 20.76 10.99
C GLY A 387 -8.89 22.24 10.63
N SER A 388 -10.02 22.91 10.78
CA SER A 388 -10.14 24.37 10.73
C SER A 388 -9.39 25.00 11.92
N GLY A 389 -8.15 25.44 11.67
CA GLY A 389 -7.37 26.21 12.62
C GLY A 389 -7.91 27.64 12.77
N PHE A 390 -8.43 27.94 13.95
CA PHE A 390 -8.68 29.30 14.43
C PHE A 390 -7.36 30.10 14.40
N CYS A 391 -7.23 31.07 13.49
CA CYS A 391 -6.17 32.08 13.54
C CYS A 391 -6.48 33.12 14.62
N ILE A 392 -5.68 33.12 15.70
CA ILE A 392 -5.62 34.23 16.65
C ILE A 392 -4.61 35.26 16.14
N PHE A 393 -5.05 36.51 16.11
CA PHE A 393 -4.35 37.72 15.70
C PHE A 393 -2.91 37.87 16.25
N SER A 394 -2.00 38.32 15.40
CA SER A 394 -0.95 39.26 15.79
C SER A 394 -0.71 40.29 14.67
N LYS A 395 -0.86 41.56 15.04
CA LYS A 395 -0.67 42.75 14.20
C LYS A 395 0.83 43.00 13.99
N HIS A 396 1.25 43.29 12.76
CA HIS A 396 2.10 44.45 12.45
C HIS A 396 2.18 44.75 10.93
N SER A 397 1.50 45.84 10.56
CA SER A 397 1.86 46.94 9.64
C SER A 397 2.74 46.73 8.38
N ASN A 398 2.08 46.97 7.24
CA ASN A 398 2.47 47.81 6.09
C ASN A 398 3.89 47.75 5.49
N MET A 399 3.99 47.32 4.22
CA MET A 399 4.49 48.19 3.13
C MET A 399 4.10 47.69 1.71
N LEU A 400 3.62 48.67 0.94
CA LEU A 400 3.32 48.81 -0.50
C LEU A 400 4.11 47.93 -1.51
N VAL A 401 3.48 47.23 -2.47
CA VAL A 401 2.89 47.63 -3.79
C VAL A 401 3.81 47.30 -4.99
N SER A 402 3.16 46.69 -6.01
CA SER A 402 3.54 46.58 -7.43
C SER A 402 4.46 45.41 -7.80
N HIS A 403 3.91 44.42 -8.52
CA HIS A 403 4.12 44.29 -9.98
C HIS A 403 3.11 43.27 -10.56
N LEU A 404 2.23 43.77 -11.43
CA LEU A 404 1.42 42.99 -12.35
C LEU A 404 2.36 42.48 -13.46
N LEU A 405 2.55 41.17 -13.59
CA LEU A 405 3.17 40.57 -14.78
C LEU A 405 2.47 39.24 -15.09
N THR A 406 1.67 39.28 -16.15
CA THR A 406 1.44 38.22 -17.14
C THR A 406 1.83 36.80 -16.74
N LEU A 407 0.89 36.02 -16.18
CA LEU A 407 0.93 34.57 -16.32
C LEU A 407 0.25 34.21 -17.64
N LEU A 408 1.08 33.87 -18.64
CA LEU A 408 0.66 33.00 -19.73
C LEU A 408 0.14 31.70 -19.11
N GLY A 409 -1.10 31.37 -19.42
CA GLY A 409 -1.69 30.09 -19.09
C GLY A 409 -0.95 28.97 -19.81
N LEU A 410 0.00 28.36 -19.13
CA LEU A 410 0.36 26.96 -19.36
C LEU A 410 -0.74 26.14 -18.71
N GLY A 411 -1.77 25.82 -19.49
CA GLY A 411 -2.72 24.78 -19.13
C GLY A 411 -1.94 23.48 -18.97
N LEU A 412 -1.69 23.09 -17.72
CA LEU A 412 -1.27 21.74 -17.40
C LEU A 412 -2.45 20.84 -17.71
N ILE A 413 -2.36 20.16 -18.85
CA ILE A 413 -3.21 19.04 -19.21
C ILE A 413 -3.06 18.02 -18.08
N VAL A 414 -4.09 17.86 -17.24
CA VAL A 414 -4.15 16.75 -16.30
C VAL A 414 -4.43 15.51 -17.14
N GLN A 415 -3.37 14.86 -17.63
CA GLN A 415 -3.47 13.50 -18.14
C GLN A 415 -4.09 12.63 -17.05
N ALA A 416 -5.12 11.85 -17.39
CA ALA A 416 -5.60 10.79 -16.53
C ALA A 416 -4.39 9.95 -16.11
N GLN A 417 -4.09 9.88 -14.82
CA GLN A 417 -2.87 9.21 -14.36
C GLN A 417 -3.03 7.71 -14.59
N THR A 418 -2.29 7.19 -15.56
CA THR A 418 -2.20 5.77 -15.87
C THR A 418 -1.12 5.13 -15.01
N CYS A 419 -1.28 3.84 -14.73
CA CYS A 419 -0.21 3.01 -14.18
C CYS A 419 0.64 2.44 -15.32
N TRP A 420 1.66 1.65 -14.99
CA TRP A 420 2.56 1.10 -16.00
C TRP A 420 1.77 0.31 -17.06
N GLU A 421 1.93 0.71 -18.32
CA GLU A 421 1.21 0.14 -19.46
C GLU A 421 -0.32 0.11 -19.22
N ASN A 422 -0.91 -1.08 -19.12
CA ASN A 422 -2.35 -1.29 -18.88
C ASN A 422 -2.65 -1.94 -17.52
N LEU A 423 -1.70 -1.88 -16.57
CA LEU A 423 -1.92 -2.42 -15.23
C LEU A 423 -2.97 -1.59 -14.48
N THR A 424 -3.73 -2.27 -13.63
CA THR A 424 -4.68 -1.60 -12.74
C THR A 424 -3.92 -0.85 -11.66
N CYS A 425 -4.27 0.42 -11.45
CA CYS A 425 -3.71 1.19 -10.35
C CYS A 425 -4.27 0.71 -9.01
N SER A 426 -3.38 0.25 -8.12
CA SER A 426 -3.68 -0.12 -6.73
C SER A 426 -2.87 0.68 -5.71
N GLY A 427 -1.90 1.48 -6.17
CA GLY A 427 -1.07 2.33 -5.33
C GLY A 427 -1.80 3.51 -4.70
N PRO A 428 -1.20 4.14 -3.68
CA PRO A 428 -1.73 5.34 -3.06
C PRO A 428 -1.79 6.51 -4.06
N LEU A 429 -2.83 7.33 -3.93
CA LEU A 429 -3.05 8.49 -4.78
C LEU A 429 -2.38 9.76 -4.23
N GLU A 430 -2.14 9.80 -2.92
CA GLU A 430 -1.62 10.97 -2.20
C GLU A 430 -0.55 10.56 -1.20
N THR A 431 0.37 11.48 -0.89
CA THR A 431 1.32 11.27 0.21
C THR A 431 0.57 11.11 1.53
N ALA A 432 1.04 10.20 2.38
CA ALA A 432 0.46 10.05 3.71
C ALA A 432 0.75 11.26 4.60
N PHE A 433 1.84 11.98 4.36
CA PHE A 433 2.31 13.08 5.19
C PHE A 433 2.74 14.26 4.30
N PRO A 434 1.82 15.16 3.92
CA PRO A 434 2.18 16.36 3.18
C PRO A 434 2.99 17.32 4.07
N GLY A 435 4.01 17.97 3.49
CA GLY A 435 4.87 18.86 4.26
C GLY A 435 6.12 19.33 3.51
N VAL A 436 6.95 20.14 4.19
CA VAL A 436 8.17 20.74 3.60
C VAL A 436 9.18 19.71 3.09
N TRP A 437 9.15 18.50 3.63
CA TRP A 437 10.04 17.41 3.27
C TRP A 437 9.74 16.80 1.89
N GLU A 438 8.56 17.05 1.32
CA GLU A 438 8.22 16.58 -0.03
C GLU A 438 9.17 17.14 -1.11
N ALA A 439 9.82 18.27 -0.83
CA ALA A 439 10.88 18.83 -1.68
C ALA A 439 12.08 17.87 -1.86
N ASN A 440 12.26 16.90 -0.95
CA ASN A 440 13.33 15.91 -1.02
C ASN A 440 12.91 14.62 -1.77
N ILE A 441 11.63 14.45 -2.13
CA ILE A 441 11.18 13.26 -2.89
C ILE A 441 11.75 13.33 -4.31
N PHE A 442 12.63 12.39 -4.67
CA PHE A 442 13.23 12.31 -6.00
C PHE A 442 12.29 11.76 -7.07
N ALA A 443 11.28 10.98 -6.67
CA ALA A 443 10.28 10.40 -7.57
C ALA A 443 9.64 11.47 -8.48
N PRO A 444 9.51 11.22 -9.78
CA PRO A 444 8.93 12.18 -10.71
C PRO A 444 7.43 12.36 -10.43
N ALA A 445 6.91 13.56 -10.71
CA ALA A 445 5.49 13.87 -10.55
C ALA A 445 4.60 13.26 -11.66
N SER A 446 5.21 12.74 -12.71
CA SER A 446 4.56 12.07 -13.84
C SER A 446 5.27 10.74 -14.11
N ARG A 447 4.52 9.73 -14.58
CA ARG A 447 5.13 8.51 -15.13
C ARG A 447 5.88 8.77 -16.43
N THR A 448 5.56 9.83 -17.17
CA THR A 448 6.32 10.22 -18.36
C THR A 448 7.30 11.33 -18.00
N VAL A 449 8.59 11.08 -18.22
CA VAL A 449 9.69 12.02 -17.94
C VAL A 449 10.52 12.29 -19.19
N SER A 450 11.24 13.41 -19.18
CA SER A 450 12.17 13.81 -20.24
C SER A 450 13.52 14.21 -19.64
N PRO A 451 14.60 14.23 -20.44
CA PRO A 451 15.89 14.78 -20.01
C PRO A 451 15.77 16.22 -19.52
N VAL A 452 16.71 16.67 -18.69
CA VAL A 452 16.79 18.07 -18.22
C VAL A 452 17.95 18.83 -18.85
N SER A 453 18.96 18.12 -19.37
CA SER A 453 20.11 18.75 -20.02
C SER A 453 20.78 17.87 -21.07
N ILE A 454 21.52 18.52 -21.97
CA ILE A 454 22.35 17.90 -22.99
C ILE A 454 23.82 18.07 -22.61
N LEU A 455 24.60 17.00 -22.69
CA LEU A 455 26.00 16.92 -22.34
C LEU A 455 26.84 16.53 -23.57
N SER A 456 28.08 17.00 -23.57
CA SER A 456 29.12 16.60 -24.52
C SER A 456 29.63 15.21 -24.18
N LEU A 457 29.64 14.29 -25.15
CA LEU A 457 30.20 12.95 -24.97
C LEU A 457 31.71 13.01 -24.64
N ALA A 458 32.44 14.00 -25.16
CA ALA A 458 33.90 14.05 -25.05
C ALA A 458 34.40 14.30 -23.61
N ASN A 459 33.61 14.99 -22.79
CA ASN A 459 34.04 15.48 -21.47
C ASN A 459 32.92 15.58 -20.44
N ALA A 460 31.70 15.12 -20.76
CA ALA A 460 30.52 15.17 -19.91
C ALA A 460 30.11 16.58 -19.44
N SER A 461 30.58 17.65 -20.10
CA SER A 461 30.17 19.02 -19.76
C SER A 461 28.78 19.33 -20.30
N ILE A 462 27.99 20.09 -19.55
CA ILE A 462 26.66 20.54 -19.99
C ILE A 462 26.83 21.49 -21.18
N ILE A 463 26.19 21.15 -22.29
CA ILE A 463 26.10 21.97 -23.50
C ILE A 463 24.92 22.95 -23.37
N SER A 464 23.75 22.43 -22.96
CA SER A 464 22.50 23.20 -22.86
C SER A 464 21.49 22.50 -21.94
N THR A 465 20.40 23.20 -21.61
CA THR A 465 19.18 22.58 -21.03
C THR A 465 18.37 21.86 -22.11
N TRP A 466 17.51 20.92 -21.72
CA TRP A 466 16.54 20.28 -22.61
C TRP A 466 15.12 20.82 -22.31
N PRO A 467 14.27 21.07 -23.33
CA PRO A 467 14.53 20.94 -24.78
C PRO A 467 15.37 22.10 -25.34
N SER A 468 16.28 21.79 -26.27
CA SER A 468 17.01 22.74 -27.10
C SER A 468 17.46 22.07 -28.41
N PRO A 469 17.88 22.81 -29.44
CA PRO A 469 18.30 22.20 -30.71
C PRO A 469 19.36 21.11 -30.51
N ALA A 470 19.03 19.88 -30.89
CA ALA A 470 19.88 18.70 -30.74
C ALA A 470 20.15 18.09 -32.13
N HIS A 471 21.23 18.57 -32.75
CA HIS A 471 21.65 18.16 -34.09
C HIS A 471 22.87 17.25 -34.03
N ILE A 472 22.80 16.13 -34.75
CA ILE A 472 23.85 15.10 -34.84
C ILE A 472 24.19 14.94 -36.32
N THR A 473 25.47 15.14 -36.70
CA THR A 473 25.90 15.10 -38.12
C THR A 473 27.13 14.21 -38.30
N GLY A 474 27.05 13.29 -39.26
CA GLY A 474 28.14 12.40 -39.61
C GLY A 474 28.33 11.22 -38.65
N ASN A 475 29.06 10.22 -39.13
CA ASN A 475 29.24 8.95 -38.43
C ASN A 475 29.95 9.11 -37.06
N GLY A 476 29.37 8.52 -36.01
CA GLY A 476 29.88 8.53 -34.65
C GLY A 476 29.65 9.83 -33.87
N SER A 477 28.98 10.82 -34.47
CA SER A 477 28.55 12.01 -33.73
C SER A 477 27.45 11.66 -32.73
N ALA A 478 27.46 12.29 -31.55
CA ALA A 478 26.63 11.90 -30.43
C ALA A 478 26.31 13.07 -29.49
N LEU A 479 25.18 12.98 -28.81
CA LEU A 479 24.78 13.83 -27.68
C LEU A 479 24.35 12.96 -26.51
N VAL A 480 24.66 13.40 -25.29
CA VAL A 480 24.28 12.70 -24.07
C VAL A 480 23.16 13.46 -23.38
N PHE A 481 22.06 12.80 -23.09
CA PHE A 481 20.89 13.38 -22.44
C PHE A 481 20.86 12.94 -20.98
N ASP A 482 20.92 13.91 -20.07
CA ASP A 482 20.90 13.68 -18.62
C ASP A 482 19.49 13.97 -18.08
N PHE A 483 18.85 12.95 -17.48
CA PHE A 483 17.55 13.05 -16.82
C PHE A 483 17.61 13.78 -15.47
N GLY A 484 18.81 14.06 -14.96
CA GLY A 484 19.06 14.72 -13.68
C GLY A 484 18.86 13.81 -12.47
N LYS A 485 18.33 12.61 -12.70
CA LYS A 485 18.02 11.58 -11.70
C LYS A 485 18.03 10.20 -12.35
N GLU A 486 18.13 9.18 -11.52
CA GLU A 486 17.91 7.80 -11.94
C GLU A 486 16.47 7.64 -12.46
N VAL A 487 16.30 7.04 -13.65
CA VAL A 487 15.03 6.72 -14.30
C VAL A 487 15.08 5.29 -14.84
N GLY A 488 13.95 4.77 -15.32
CA GLY A 488 13.91 3.38 -15.79
C GLY A 488 12.57 3.02 -16.39
N GLY A 489 12.56 2.47 -17.60
CA GLY A 489 11.33 2.18 -18.33
C GLY A 489 11.48 2.26 -19.85
N LEU A 490 10.40 2.58 -20.57
CA LEU A 490 10.38 2.60 -22.05
C LEU A 490 10.63 4.01 -22.58
N ALA A 491 11.78 4.23 -23.24
CA ALA A 491 12.07 5.48 -23.92
C ALA A 491 11.49 5.53 -25.35
N THR A 492 10.96 6.68 -25.73
CA THR A 492 10.48 7.06 -27.06
C THR A 492 11.21 8.30 -27.54
N ILE A 493 11.76 8.25 -28.75
CA ILE A 493 12.54 9.32 -29.38
C ILE A 493 11.86 9.71 -30.70
N SER A 494 11.55 10.99 -30.86
CA SER A 494 11.09 11.58 -32.11
C SER A 494 12.23 12.36 -32.78
N TYR A 495 12.47 12.11 -34.07
CA TYR A 495 13.57 12.73 -34.80
C TYR A 495 13.31 12.86 -36.31
N THR A 496 13.94 13.84 -36.94
CA THR A 496 14.07 13.89 -38.41
C THR A 496 15.43 13.35 -38.79
N ALA A 497 15.48 12.45 -39.76
CA ALA A 497 16.72 11.97 -40.36
C ALA A 497 16.87 12.52 -41.77
N ASN A 498 18.11 12.79 -42.17
CA ASN A 498 18.50 13.11 -43.53
C ASN A 498 19.56 12.11 -44.00
N GLY A 499 19.38 11.52 -45.18
CA GLY A 499 20.25 10.47 -45.71
C GLY A 499 19.90 9.08 -45.21
N THR A 500 20.90 8.19 -45.15
CA THR A 500 20.76 6.81 -44.65
C THR A 500 21.61 6.56 -43.40
N GLY A 501 21.17 5.67 -42.51
CA GLY A 501 21.90 5.36 -41.28
C GLY A 501 21.04 4.70 -40.20
N ALA A 502 21.51 4.80 -38.96
CA ALA A 502 20.81 4.35 -37.77
C ALA A 502 21.02 5.33 -36.61
N LEU A 503 19.95 5.58 -35.85
CA LEU A 503 20.02 6.21 -34.54
C LEU A 503 20.38 5.14 -33.50
N GLY A 504 21.55 5.25 -32.89
CA GLY A 504 22.00 4.41 -31.79
C GLY A 504 21.60 4.97 -30.42
N LEU A 505 21.21 4.09 -29.50
CA LEU A 505 20.82 4.40 -28.12
C LEU A 505 21.69 3.60 -27.14
N ALA A 506 22.43 4.30 -26.29
CA ALA A 506 23.25 3.71 -25.23
C ALA A 506 22.92 4.34 -23.87
N PHE A 507 22.90 3.53 -22.81
CA PHE A 507 22.39 3.92 -21.50
C PHE A 507 23.44 3.75 -20.40
N SER A 508 23.48 4.66 -19.42
CA SER A 508 24.29 4.46 -18.21
C SER A 508 23.68 5.08 -16.96
N GLU A 509 23.88 4.44 -15.80
CA GLU A 509 23.52 5.04 -14.50
C GLU A 509 24.53 6.11 -14.08
N ALA A 510 25.83 5.84 -14.26
CA ALA A 510 26.91 6.73 -13.86
C ALA A 510 27.45 7.57 -15.02
N LYS A 511 27.89 8.80 -14.69
CA LYS A 511 28.40 9.75 -15.69
C LYS A 511 29.69 9.29 -16.37
N ASN A 512 30.55 8.57 -15.66
CA ASN A 512 31.83 8.10 -16.19
C ASN A 512 31.69 6.89 -17.14
N TRP A 513 30.48 6.36 -17.33
CA TRP A 513 30.16 5.27 -18.25
C TRP A 513 29.38 5.72 -19.48
N ILE A 514 29.18 7.04 -19.68
CA ILE A 514 28.58 7.55 -20.91
C ILE A 514 29.44 7.16 -22.11
N GLY A 515 28.79 6.74 -23.20
CA GLY A 515 29.48 6.12 -24.32
C GLY A 515 28.52 5.76 -25.45
N LEU A 516 29.09 5.24 -26.54
CA LEU A 516 28.31 4.64 -27.63
C LEU A 516 27.90 3.19 -27.32
N TRP A 517 28.23 2.71 -26.12
CA TRP A 517 27.84 1.42 -25.56
C TRP A 517 27.21 1.67 -24.20
N SER A 518 26.14 0.94 -23.91
CA SER A 518 25.50 0.95 -22.60
C SER A 518 26.43 0.33 -21.57
N ASP A 519 26.31 0.75 -20.29
CA ASP A 519 26.97 0.05 -19.19
C ASP A 519 26.48 -1.41 -19.08
N SER A 520 27.20 -2.27 -18.39
CA SER A 520 26.88 -3.70 -18.41
C SER A 520 25.69 -4.07 -17.50
N SER A 521 24.80 -4.95 -17.97
CA SER A 521 23.68 -5.50 -17.18
C SER A 521 23.40 -6.99 -17.44
N ASN A 522 23.93 -7.55 -18.52
CA ASN A 522 23.61 -8.90 -18.99
C ASN A 522 24.18 -10.07 -18.16
N GLY A 523 25.10 -9.78 -17.23
CA GLY A 523 25.70 -10.78 -16.33
C GLY A 523 26.81 -11.64 -16.94
N ARG A 524 27.30 -11.33 -18.16
CA ARG A 524 28.42 -12.05 -18.79
C ARG A 524 29.78 -11.41 -18.57
N PHE A 525 29.84 -10.10 -18.33
CA PHE A 525 31.07 -9.38 -17.99
C PHE A 525 32.19 -9.36 -19.07
N GLU A 526 31.91 -9.79 -20.31
CA GLU A 526 32.96 -10.00 -21.34
C GLU A 526 32.85 -9.09 -22.57
N ALA A 527 31.69 -8.51 -22.83
CA ALA A 527 31.49 -7.49 -23.85
C ALA A 527 30.18 -6.77 -23.51
N GLY A 528 30.29 -5.49 -23.13
CA GLY A 528 29.18 -4.68 -22.62
C GLY A 528 27.93 -4.74 -23.50
N ASP A 529 26.83 -4.29 -22.92
CA ASP A 529 25.47 -4.45 -23.44
C ASP A 529 25.22 -3.84 -24.84
N GLY A 530 26.18 -3.12 -25.42
CA GLY A 530 26.02 -2.55 -26.75
C GLY A 530 25.05 -1.38 -26.77
N ALA A 531 24.42 -1.18 -27.91
CA ALA A 531 23.42 -0.15 -28.12
C ALA A 531 22.24 -0.72 -28.89
N ILE A 532 21.08 -0.08 -28.76
CA ILE A 532 19.91 -0.38 -29.59
C ILE A 532 19.94 0.55 -30.81
N TYR A 533 19.44 0.08 -31.96
CA TYR A 533 19.50 0.84 -33.21
C TYR A 533 18.11 0.99 -33.85
N SER A 534 17.74 2.22 -34.18
CA SER A 534 16.61 2.55 -35.05
C SER A 534 17.13 2.90 -36.44
N ASN A 535 16.98 1.97 -37.38
CA ASN A 535 17.48 2.11 -38.75
C ASN A 535 16.56 2.98 -39.61
N PHE A 536 17.15 3.80 -40.48
CA PHE A 536 16.44 4.59 -41.50
C PHE A 536 17.15 4.54 -42.86
N SER A 537 16.36 4.38 -43.92
CA SER A 537 16.86 4.23 -45.30
C SER A 537 16.56 5.43 -46.20
N THR A 538 15.84 6.43 -45.70
CA THR A 538 15.44 7.63 -46.45
C THR A 538 15.39 8.84 -45.51
N SER A 539 15.51 10.04 -46.06
CA SER A 539 15.22 11.26 -45.30
C SER A 539 13.73 11.31 -44.91
N GLY A 540 13.41 11.71 -43.69
CA GLY A 540 12.03 11.77 -43.20
C GLY A 540 11.92 11.94 -41.69
N ASN A 541 10.68 11.96 -41.21
CA ASN A 541 10.37 11.99 -39.78
C ASN A 541 10.20 10.56 -39.26
N TYR A 542 10.80 10.28 -38.12
CA TYR A 542 10.85 8.98 -37.47
C TYR A 542 10.44 9.12 -36.00
N SER A 543 9.89 8.03 -35.47
CA SER A 543 9.64 7.84 -34.05
C SER A 543 10.07 6.44 -33.69
N TYR A 544 10.89 6.30 -32.65
CA TYR A 544 11.35 5.01 -32.14
C TYR A 544 10.99 4.88 -30.67
N THR A 545 10.27 3.82 -30.33
CA THR A 545 10.02 3.39 -28.94
C THR A 545 10.78 2.09 -28.71
N MET A 546 11.56 2.02 -27.64
CA MET A 546 12.25 0.78 -27.28
C MET A 546 11.24 -0.32 -26.95
N ASP A 547 11.56 -1.56 -27.30
CA ASP A 547 10.74 -2.70 -26.90
C ASP A 547 11.00 -3.10 -25.43
N LYS A 548 10.02 -3.79 -24.85
CA LYS A 548 10.07 -4.21 -23.45
C LYS A 548 11.20 -5.19 -23.13
N ALA A 549 11.60 -6.04 -24.08
CA ALA A 549 12.73 -6.95 -23.85
C ALA A 549 14.04 -6.18 -23.71
N HIS A 550 14.20 -5.05 -24.39
CA HIS A 550 15.36 -4.16 -24.22
C HIS A 550 15.10 -2.99 -23.27
N LEU A 551 14.07 -3.06 -22.42
CA LEU A 551 13.85 -2.08 -21.36
C LEU A 551 15.14 -1.91 -20.55
N ARG A 552 15.64 -0.67 -20.49
CA ARG A 552 16.78 -0.34 -19.65
C ARG A 552 16.25 -0.04 -18.25
N GLY A 553 16.43 -1.03 -17.38
CA GLY A 553 15.81 -1.05 -16.05
C GLY A 553 16.07 0.19 -15.21
N GLY A 554 17.34 0.58 -15.09
CA GLY A 554 17.82 1.80 -14.43
C GLY A 554 18.88 2.47 -15.31
N PHE A 555 18.75 3.79 -15.52
CA PHE A 555 19.78 4.66 -16.06
C PHE A 555 19.49 6.13 -15.72
N ARG A 556 20.50 6.99 -15.83
CA ARG A 556 20.35 8.45 -15.76
C ARG A 556 20.71 9.16 -17.07
N TYR A 557 21.64 8.57 -17.82
CA TYR A 557 22.18 9.14 -19.05
C TYR A 557 21.78 8.29 -20.25
N LEU A 558 21.24 8.94 -21.28
CA LEU A 558 20.94 8.36 -22.59
C LEU A 558 21.83 9.01 -23.65
N THR A 559 22.74 8.25 -24.25
CA THR A 559 23.54 8.70 -25.38
C THR A 559 22.83 8.35 -26.68
N LEU A 560 22.54 9.38 -27.49
CA LEU A 560 22.01 9.23 -28.84
C LEU A 560 23.11 9.55 -29.86
N PHE A 561 23.30 8.68 -30.84
CA PHE A 561 24.38 8.81 -31.82
C PHE A 561 24.00 8.32 -33.22
N LEU A 562 24.69 8.84 -34.24
CA LEU A 562 24.45 8.47 -35.64
C LEU A 562 25.49 7.46 -36.12
N ILE A 563 25.02 6.32 -36.64
CA ILE A 563 25.84 5.41 -37.45
C ILE A 563 25.45 5.54 -38.91
N THR A 564 26.41 5.82 -39.77
CA THR A 564 26.17 6.01 -41.20
C THR A 564 27.46 5.81 -42.01
N ASN A 565 27.29 5.46 -43.29
CA ASN A 565 28.38 5.46 -44.26
C ASN A 565 28.44 6.77 -45.07
N GLU A 566 27.52 7.71 -44.84
CA GLU A 566 27.43 9.00 -45.54
C GLU A 566 27.96 10.13 -44.65
N THR A 567 28.73 11.04 -45.24
CA THR A 567 29.26 12.21 -44.53
C THR A 567 28.23 13.31 -44.31
N ILE A 568 27.15 13.32 -45.09
CA ILE A 568 26.11 14.35 -45.06
C ILE A 568 24.87 13.93 -44.25
N SER A 569 24.81 12.68 -43.78
CA SER A 569 23.67 12.23 -42.98
C SER A 569 23.61 12.97 -41.65
N SER A 570 22.40 13.32 -41.24
CA SER A 570 22.15 14.04 -40.00
C SER A 570 20.86 13.57 -39.33
N ILE A 571 20.79 13.79 -38.01
CA ILE A 571 19.61 13.57 -37.19
C ILE A 571 19.33 14.85 -36.40
N ASP A 572 18.08 15.32 -36.46
CA ASP A 572 17.53 16.37 -35.62
C ASP A 572 16.58 15.73 -34.61
N ILE A 573 16.92 15.78 -33.33
CA ILE A 573 16.10 15.20 -32.26
C ILE A 573 15.07 16.23 -31.80
N HIS A 574 13.80 15.85 -31.84
CA HIS A 574 12.67 16.74 -31.49
C HIS A 574 12.14 16.49 -30.10
N ASP A 575 12.04 15.23 -29.70
CA ASP A 575 11.47 14.85 -28.40
C ASP A 575 12.10 13.56 -27.86
N ILE A 576 12.21 13.49 -26.54
CA ILE A 576 12.65 12.32 -25.78
C ILE A 576 11.74 12.21 -24.56
N THR A 577 10.96 11.13 -24.52
CA THR A 577 10.09 10.80 -23.39
C THR A 577 10.40 9.40 -22.90
N LEU A 578 10.34 9.17 -21.60
CA LEU A 578 10.41 7.84 -20.99
C LEU A 578 9.18 7.62 -20.12
N GLU A 579 8.46 6.53 -20.35
CA GLU A 579 7.48 6.03 -19.40
C GLU A 579 8.22 5.23 -18.32
N ILE A 580 8.08 5.64 -17.06
CA ILE A 580 8.67 4.99 -15.90
C ILE A 580 8.02 3.63 -15.69
N GLY A 581 8.83 2.57 -15.55
CA GLY A 581 8.38 1.19 -15.38
C GLY A 581 8.31 0.70 -13.94
N PHE A 582 9.15 1.24 -13.06
CA PHE A 582 9.13 0.87 -11.66
C PHE A 582 7.89 1.42 -10.92
N GLN A 583 7.61 0.84 -9.75
CA GLN A 583 6.38 0.98 -8.98
C GLN A 583 5.14 0.88 -9.89
N PRO A 584 4.92 -0.27 -10.54
CA PRO A 584 4.06 -0.37 -11.72
C PRO A 584 2.59 -0.12 -11.43
N THR A 585 2.14 -0.34 -10.19
CA THR A 585 0.75 -0.19 -9.78
C THR A 585 0.40 1.20 -9.24
N TRP A 586 1.34 2.15 -9.26
CA TRP A 586 1.14 3.50 -8.71
C TRP A 586 0.98 4.54 -9.81
N SER A 587 -0.14 5.27 -9.77
CA SER A 587 -0.38 6.42 -10.64
C SER A 587 0.41 7.65 -10.16
N ASN A 588 0.47 7.86 -8.85
CA ASN A 588 1.27 8.91 -8.21
C ASN A 588 2.54 8.33 -7.58
N LEU A 589 3.67 8.43 -8.30
CA LEU A 589 4.96 7.95 -7.81
C LEU A 589 5.47 8.72 -6.59
N ARG A 590 4.88 9.87 -6.23
CA ARG A 590 5.30 10.68 -5.07
C ARG A 590 4.46 10.40 -3.81
N ALA A 591 3.49 9.50 -3.89
CA ALA A 591 2.57 9.16 -2.80
C ALA A 591 3.20 8.26 -1.73
N TYR A 592 4.29 8.72 -1.10
CA TYR A 592 5.00 7.94 -0.09
C TYR A 592 4.14 7.77 1.18
N SER A 593 4.22 6.59 1.80
CA SER A 593 3.51 6.27 3.04
C SER A 593 4.23 6.77 4.30
N GLY A 594 5.45 7.28 4.18
CA GLY A 594 6.26 7.79 5.27
C GLY A 594 7.15 8.95 4.86
N TYR A 595 7.74 9.60 5.86
CA TYR A 595 8.59 10.76 5.70
C TYR A 595 9.65 10.85 6.79
N PHE A 596 10.71 11.59 6.50
CA PHE A 596 11.72 12.01 7.47
C PHE A 596 12.13 13.47 7.21
N HIS A 597 12.42 14.19 8.29
CA HIS A 597 12.98 15.54 8.24
C HIS A 597 13.76 15.89 9.52
N CYS A 598 15.01 16.33 9.37
CA CYS A 598 15.87 16.83 10.44
C CYS A 598 16.59 18.13 10.05
N SER A 599 17.40 18.65 10.99
CA SER A 599 18.21 19.86 10.82
C SER A 599 19.44 19.72 9.91
N ASP A 600 19.68 18.53 9.34
CA ASP A 600 20.80 18.25 8.43
C ASP A 600 20.26 17.87 7.05
N ASP A 601 20.47 18.76 6.08
CA ASP A 601 19.96 18.60 4.71
C ASP A 601 20.53 17.40 3.97
N ASP A 602 21.76 16.98 4.29
CA ASP A 602 22.35 15.81 3.66
C ASP A 602 21.73 14.53 4.20
N LEU A 603 21.46 14.46 5.51
CA LEU A 603 20.72 13.32 6.09
C LEU A 603 19.30 13.24 5.54
N ASN A 604 18.64 14.39 5.33
CA ASN A 604 17.34 14.44 4.65
C ASN A 604 17.47 13.80 3.26
N LYS A 605 18.36 14.28 2.40
CA LYS A 605 18.53 13.75 1.04
C LYS A 605 18.91 12.27 1.03
N ILE A 606 19.81 11.83 1.92
CA ILE A 606 20.23 10.42 2.01
C ILE A 606 19.03 9.51 2.31
N TRP A 607 18.13 9.92 3.22
CA TRP A 607 16.90 9.18 3.52
C TRP A 607 16.04 9.02 2.26
N TYR A 608 15.83 10.10 1.50
CA TYR A 608 15.02 10.04 0.27
C TYR A 608 15.74 9.35 -0.89
N SER A 609 17.07 9.33 -0.92
CA SER A 609 17.83 8.53 -1.88
C SER A 609 17.63 7.04 -1.65
N GLY A 610 17.60 6.60 -0.39
CA GLY A 610 17.26 5.23 -0.04
C GLY A 610 15.82 4.89 -0.41
N ALA A 611 14.86 5.75 -0.06
CA ALA A 611 13.45 5.56 -0.43
C ALA A 611 13.24 5.50 -1.96
N TYR A 612 13.89 6.37 -2.72
CA TYR A 612 13.79 6.37 -4.18
C TYR A 612 14.45 5.13 -4.81
N THR A 613 15.56 4.65 -4.25
CA THR A 613 16.19 3.39 -4.67
C THR A 613 15.24 2.20 -4.52
N LEU A 614 14.52 2.11 -3.40
CA LEU A 614 13.55 1.05 -3.18
C LEU A 614 12.38 1.13 -4.17
N GLN A 615 11.96 2.35 -4.51
CA GLN A 615 10.97 2.58 -5.54
C GLN A 615 11.46 2.12 -6.92
N THR A 616 12.70 2.44 -7.31
CA THR A 616 13.26 1.98 -8.60
C THR A 616 13.41 0.46 -8.69
N ASN A 617 13.45 -0.20 -7.53
CA ASN A 617 13.63 -1.64 -7.40
C ASN A 617 12.31 -2.40 -7.22
N SER A 618 11.17 -1.73 -7.14
CA SER A 618 9.85 -2.36 -7.25
C SER A 618 9.47 -2.40 -8.73
N VAL A 619 9.61 -3.54 -9.40
CA VAL A 619 9.52 -3.66 -10.87
C VAL A 619 8.32 -4.50 -11.30
N PRO A 620 7.84 -4.36 -12.56
CA PRO A 620 6.84 -5.27 -13.11
C PRO A 620 7.37 -6.72 -13.12
N VAL A 621 6.51 -7.68 -12.79
CA VAL A 621 6.93 -9.09 -12.62
C VAL A 621 7.44 -9.76 -13.90
N ASP A 622 7.17 -9.19 -15.05
CA ASP A 622 7.57 -9.71 -16.38
C ASP A 622 8.80 -8.99 -16.95
N THR A 623 9.60 -8.35 -16.10
CA THR A 623 10.77 -7.56 -16.50
C THR A 623 12.10 -8.09 -15.96
N GLY A 624 12.19 -9.39 -15.71
CA GLY A 624 13.39 -10.07 -15.22
C GLY A 624 14.45 -10.34 -16.28
N ARG A 625 15.71 -10.51 -15.89
CA ARG A 625 16.81 -10.72 -16.85
C ARG A 625 16.87 -12.14 -17.42
N ASN A 626 16.79 -12.26 -18.74
CA ASN A 626 17.18 -13.45 -19.48
C ASN A 626 18.65 -13.39 -19.95
N PHE A 627 19.40 -14.48 -19.79
CA PHE A 627 20.77 -14.56 -20.30
C PHE A 627 20.80 -14.63 -21.83
N VAL A 628 21.45 -13.67 -22.46
CA VAL A 628 21.67 -13.60 -23.91
C VAL A 628 23.16 -13.57 -24.23
N ALA A 629 23.54 -13.95 -25.46
CA ALA A 629 24.93 -14.00 -25.89
C ALA A 629 25.58 -12.60 -26.07
N SER A 630 24.76 -11.60 -26.42
CA SER A 630 25.14 -10.21 -26.60
C SER A 630 23.90 -9.34 -26.35
N GLY A 631 24.10 -8.08 -25.95
CA GLY A 631 23.01 -7.20 -25.52
C GLY A 631 22.47 -7.56 -24.14
N TRP A 632 21.25 -7.12 -23.86
CA TRP A 632 20.48 -7.48 -22.69
C TRP A 632 19.07 -7.89 -23.08
N ASN A 633 18.41 -8.66 -22.22
CA ASN A 633 17.01 -9.03 -22.38
C ASN A 633 16.37 -9.07 -20.98
N ASN A 634 15.38 -8.21 -20.75
CA ASN A 634 14.63 -8.08 -19.51
C ASN A 634 13.17 -8.54 -19.69
N SER A 635 12.92 -9.66 -20.39
CA SER A 635 11.57 -10.22 -20.59
C SER A 635 11.31 -11.50 -19.76
N GLY A 636 12.11 -11.75 -18.73
CA GLY A 636 12.01 -12.91 -17.85
C GLY A 636 10.92 -12.74 -16.80
N ALA A 637 10.31 -13.85 -16.39
CA ALA A 637 9.34 -13.85 -15.30
C ALA A 637 10.06 -13.88 -13.94
N LEU A 638 9.65 -13.00 -13.03
CA LEU A 638 10.22 -12.82 -11.69
C LEU A 638 9.34 -13.39 -10.59
N ALA A 639 8.03 -13.18 -10.69
CA ALA A 639 7.06 -13.53 -9.66
C ALA A 639 5.65 -13.62 -10.26
N ASN A 640 4.70 -14.07 -9.46
CA ASN A 640 3.28 -13.82 -9.71
C ASN A 640 2.88 -12.42 -9.17
N GLY A 641 1.80 -11.85 -9.69
CA GLY A 641 1.30 -10.53 -9.28
C GLY A 641 1.64 -9.42 -10.27
N SER A 642 1.63 -8.15 -9.83
CA SER A 642 1.88 -6.99 -10.70
C SER A 642 3.22 -6.29 -10.41
N ALA A 643 3.71 -6.37 -9.18
CA ALA A 643 4.96 -5.76 -8.75
C ALA A 643 5.81 -6.76 -7.92
N VAL A 644 7.13 -6.65 -7.99
CA VAL A 644 8.06 -7.45 -7.18
C VAL A 644 9.30 -6.63 -6.85
N ILE A 645 9.78 -6.72 -5.61
CA ILE A 645 11.00 -6.05 -5.19
C ILE A 645 12.23 -6.86 -5.62
N VAL A 646 13.21 -6.20 -6.23
CA VAL A 646 14.47 -6.80 -6.72
C VAL A 646 15.71 -6.12 -6.10
N ASP A 647 16.89 -6.67 -6.36
CA ASP A 647 18.17 -6.16 -5.87
C ASP A 647 18.49 -4.74 -6.36
N GLY A 648 18.35 -4.51 -7.67
CA GLY A 648 18.68 -3.24 -8.30
C GLY A 648 17.90 -2.95 -9.58
N ALA A 649 17.88 -1.68 -9.97
CA ALA A 649 17.10 -1.21 -11.12
C ALA A 649 17.68 -1.68 -12.46
N LYS A 650 18.99 -1.55 -12.67
CA LYS A 650 19.66 -1.83 -13.96
C LYS A 650 19.87 -3.31 -14.26
N ARG A 651 20.56 -4.01 -13.37
CA ARG A 651 21.18 -5.33 -13.62
C ARG A 651 20.67 -6.39 -12.65
N ASP A 652 20.84 -7.67 -13.00
CA ASP A 652 20.20 -8.84 -12.39
C ASP A 652 18.67 -8.80 -12.40
N ARG A 653 18.07 -7.78 -11.75
CA ARG A 653 16.63 -7.57 -11.61
C ARG A 653 15.94 -8.82 -11.08
N ALA A 654 16.48 -9.41 -10.01
CA ALA A 654 15.95 -10.64 -9.43
C ALA A 654 15.62 -10.46 -7.94
N VAL A 655 14.77 -11.35 -7.41
CA VAL A 655 14.53 -11.41 -5.98
C VAL A 655 15.79 -11.95 -5.30
N TRP A 656 16.45 -11.13 -4.49
CA TRP A 656 17.61 -11.52 -3.69
C TRP A 656 17.27 -11.33 -2.20
N PRO A 657 16.99 -12.42 -1.46
CA PRO A 657 16.61 -12.33 -0.05
C PRO A 657 17.62 -11.60 0.85
N GLY A 658 18.92 -11.70 0.57
CA GLY A 658 19.96 -11.00 1.34
C GLY A 658 19.71 -9.48 1.42
N ASP A 659 19.29 -8.88 0.31
CA ASP A 659 18.95 -7.47 0.21
C ASP A 659 17.77 -7.08 1.11
N MET A 660 16.81 -8.00 1.26
CA MET A 660 15.57 -7.78 2.01
C MET A 660 15.81 -7.51 3.50
N GLY A 661 16.94 -7.97 4.04
CA GLY A 661 17.35 -7.68 5.41
C GLY A 661 17.48 -6.18 5.72
N ILE A 662 17.81 -5.37 4.71
CA ILE A 662 17.88 -3.91 4.80
C ILE A 662 16.73 -3.24 4.04
N ALA A 663 16.40 -3.75 2.85
CA ALA A 663 15.42 -3.14 1.96
C ALA A 663 14.01 -3.15 2.55
N VAL A 664 13.56 -4.25 3.19
CA VAL A 664 12.16 -4.36 3.66
C VAL A 664 11.84 -3.39 4.80
N PRO A 665 12.65 -3.28 5.88
CA PRO A 665 12.43 -2.25 6.90
C PRO A 665 12.49 -0.83 6.35
N ALA A 666 13.39 -0.55 5.40
CA ALA A 666 13.49 0.76 4.76
C ALA A 666 12.27 1.06 3.87
N THR A 667 11.74 0.06 3.15
CA THR A 667 10.52 0.17 2.35
C THR A 667 9.33 0.49 3.23
N PHE A 668 9.18 -0.21 4.37
CA PHE A 668 8.09 0.00 5.31
C PHE A 668 8.00 1.45 5.82
N VAL A 669 9.12 2.02 6.28
CA VAL A 669 9.10 3.38 6.85
C VAL A 669 9.03 4.50 5.81
N SER A 670 9.21 4.18 4.53
CA SER A 670 9.32 5.17 3.45
C SER A 670 8.17 5.09 2.45
N ILE A 671 8.31 4.28 1.40
CA ILE A 671 7.31 4.17 0.35
C ILE A 671 6.08 3.38 0.82
N GLY A 672 6.25 2.36 1.66
CA GLY A 672 5.17 1.52 2.18
C GLY A 672 4.64 0.46 1.20
N ASP A 673 5.35 0.19 0.11
CA ASP A 673 5.01 -0.89 -0.83
C ASP A 673 5.36 -2.26 -0.24
N LEU A 674 4.39 -2.91 0.40
CA LEU A 674 4.53 -4.27 0.93
C LEU A 674 3.94 -5.33 0.00
N GLU A 675 3.27 -4.94 -1.10
CA GLU A 675 2.77 -5.87 -2.12
C GLU A 675 3.95 -6.52 -2.85
N SER A 676 4.91 -5.71 -3.30
CA SER A 676 6.11 -6.21 -3.99
C SER A 676 6.97 -7.11 -3.09
N VAL A 677 7.00 -6.84 -1.78
CA VAL A 677 7.66 -7.67 -0.77
C VAL A 677 6.95 -9.02 -0.62
N ALA A 678 5.62 -9.03 -0.55
CA ALA A 678 4.84 -10.26 -0.47
C ALA A 678 5.09 -11.17 -1.68
N ASN A 679 5.07 -10.60 -2.89
CA ASN A 679 5.31 -11.34 -4.13
C ASN A 679 6.74 -11.90 -4.20
N ALA A 680 7.74 -11.14 -3.73
CA ALA A 680 9.12 -11.62 -3.63
C ALA A 680 9.26 -12.81 -2.67
N LEU A 681 8.70 -12.71 -1.46
CA LEU A 681 8.73 -13.81 -0.49
C LEU A 681 7.96 -15.03 -0.98
N GLN A 682 6.76 -14.83 -1.55
CA GLN A 682 5.97 -15.93 -2.09
C GLN A 682 6.73 -16.67 -3.20
N THR A 683 7.48 -15.94 -4.03
CA THR A 683 8.33 -16.54 -5.06
C THR A 683 9.39 -17.45 -4.45
N MET A 684 10.02 -17.04 -3.34
CA MET A 684 10.98 -17.91 -2.64
C MET A 684 10.31 -19.18 -2.09
N TYR A 685 9.10 -19.06 -1.53
CA TYR A 685 8.32 -20.23 -1.09
C TYR A 685 7.92 -21.13 -2.25
N ASP A 686 7.48 -20.58 -3.37
CA ASP A 686 7.04 -21.32 -4.55
C ASP A 686 8.18 -22.12 -5.20
N HIS A 687 9.43 -21.66 -5.00
CA HIS A 687 10.64 -22.31 -5.48
C HIS A 687 11.48 -22.97 -4.36
N GLN A 688 10.90 -23.22 -3.18
CA GLN A 688 11.58 -23.97 -2.13
C GLN A 688 11.93 -25.38 -2.62
N ASN A 689 13.15 -25.83 -2.36
CA ASN A 689 13.61 -27.16 -2.74
C ASN A 689 12.96 -28.24 -1.85
N GLU A 690 12.96 -29.49 -2.33
CA GLU A 690 12.39 -30.64 -1.60
C GLU A 690 13.02 -30.85 -0.21
N ASP A 691 14.28 -30.49 -0.03
CA ASP A 691 15.00 -30.60 1.25
C ASP A 691 14.70 -29.45 2.24
N GLY A 692 13.86 -28.48 1.84
CA GLY A 692 13.47 -27.32 2.65
C GLY A 692 14.34 -26.09 2.43
N SER A 693 15.46 -26.21 1.70
CA SER A 693 16.29 -25.07 1.38
C SER A 693 15.59 -24.09 0.43
N PHE A 694 15.88 -22.80 0.60
CA PHE A 694 15.47 -21.78 -0.34
C PHE A 694 16.61 -21.52 -1.34
N PRO A 695 16.29 -21.16 -2.60
CA PRO A 695 17.30 -20.62 -3.49
C PRO A 695 17.96 -19.36 -2.90
N GLU A 696 19.18 -19.08 -3.35
CA GLU A 696 19.89 -17.82 -3.09
C GLU A 696 19.20 -16.64 -3.80
N ALA A 697 18.60 -16.87 -4.97
CA ALA A 697 17.90 -15.85 -5.74
C ALA A 697 16.65 -16.42 -6.42
N GLY A 698 15.63 -15.61 -6.61
CA GLY A 698 14.43 -15.97 -7.36
C GLY A 698 14.68 -16.20 -8.86
N PRO A 699 13.64 -16.62 -9.60
CA PRO A 699 13.71 -16.72 -11.05
C PRO A 699 13.94 -15.36 -11.69
N PRO A 700 14.48 -15.33 -12.92
CA PRO A 700 14.93 -16.47 -13.71
C PRO A 700 16.32 -17.02 -13.30
N LEU A 701 16.99 -16.44 -12.29
CA LEU A 701 18.33 -16.87 -11.89
C LEU A 701 18.32 -18.21 -11.14
N LEU A 702 17.43 -18.37 -10.15
CA LEU A 702 17.28 -19.58 -9.32
C LEU A 702 18.61 -20.14 -8.81
N GLN A 703 19.53 -19.26 -8.41
CA GLN A 703 20.82 -19.67 -7.87
C GLN A 703 20.63 -20.40 -6.54
N GLN A 704 21.51 -21.36 -6.23
CA GLN A 704 21.37 -22.28 -5.09
C GLN A 704 22.64 -22.29 -4.25
N GLY A 705 22.54 -22.73 -2.99
CA GLY A 705 23.73 -23.02 -2.17
C GLY A 705 24.20 -21.85 -1.31
N SER A 706 23.27 -21.07 -0.76
CA SER A 706 23.56 -20.03 0.24
C SER A 706 22.75 -20.27 1.52
N ASP A 707 23.45 -20.50 2.64
CA ASP A 707 22.80 -20.64 3.94
C ASP A 707 22.34 -19.28 4.49
N THR A 708 23.08 -18.19 4.20
CA THR A 708 22.74 -16.84 4.66
C THR A 708 21.50 -16.30 3.94
N TYR A 709 21.42 -16.41 2.61
CA TYR A 709 20.24 -15.97 1.85
C TYR A 709 19.00 -16.82 2.14
N HIS A 710 19.18 -18.11 2.43
CA HIS A 710 18.10 -18.96 2.92
C HIS A 710 17.48 -18.39 4.21
N MET A 711 18.31 -18.06 5.21
CA MET A 711 17.85 -17.46 6.46
C MET A 711 17.26 -16.05 6.27
N TRP A 712 17.77 -15.28 5.32
CA TRP A 712 17.20 -13.97 4.99
C TRP A 712 15.78 -14.05 4.42
N SER A 713 15.41 -15.12 3.70
CA SER A 713 14.01 -15.35 3.29
C SER A 713 13.09 -15.53 4.50
N MET A 714 13.59 -16.21 5.54
CA MET A 714 12.86 -16.44 6.79
C MET A 714 12.72 -15.15 7.62
N ILE A 715 13.79 -14.36 7.73
CA ILE A 715 13.77 -13.05 8.40
C ILE A 715 12.86 -12.07 7.63
N GLY A 716 12.90 -12.09 6.30
CA GLY A 716 12.00 -11.32 5.44
C GLY A 716 10.53 -11.66 5.70
N THR A 717 10.21 -12.94 5.91
CA THR A 717 8.86 -13.39 6.30
C THR A 717 8.43 -12.74 7.62
N TYR A 718 9.28 -12.76 8.64
CA TYR A 718 9.00 -12.07 9.91
C TYR A 718 8.73 -10.58 9.72
N ASN A 719 9.60 -9.88 9.00
CA ASN A 719 9.45 -8.44 8.75
C ASN A 719 8.14 -8.13 8.02
N TYR A 720 7.79 -8.91 7.00
CA TYR A 720 6.51 -8.75 6.30
C TYR A 720 5.33 -8.86 7.27
N LEU A 721 5.30 -9.90 8.13
CA LEU A 721 4.24 -10.10 9.11
C LEU A 721 4.19 -9.04 10.20
N LEU A 722 5.35 -8.56 10.65
CA LEU A 722 5.45 -7.46 11.60
C LEU A 722 4.77 -6.20 11.05
N TYR A 723 4.88 -5.94 9.74
CA TYR A 723 4.37 -4.72 9.11
C TYR A 723 2.93 -4.84 8.58
N THR A 724 2.47 -6.03 8.17
CA THR A 724 1.15 -6.21 7.53
C THR A 724 0.12 -6.94 8.39
N ASN A 725 0.55 -7.79 9.33
CA ASN A 725 -0.31 -8.76 10.00
C ASN A 725 -1.07 -9.68 9.02
N ASP A 726 -0.47 -10.02 7.87
CA ASP A 726 -1.07 -10.91 6.85
C ASP A 726 -1.05 -12.38 7.30
N THR A 727 -1.99 -12.74 8.16
CA THR A 727 -2.10 -14.12 8.69
C THR A 727 -2.40 -15.14 7.61
N ILE A 728 -3.04 -14.75 6.50
CA ILE A 728 -3.32 -15.66 5.38
C ILE A 728 -2.01 -16.09 4.70
N PHE A 729 -1.08 -15.15 4.49
CA PHE A 729 0.25 -15.46 3.97
C PHE A 729 1.01 -16.39 4.92
N LEU A 730 0.94 -16.14 6.23
CA LEU A 730 1.60 -16.97 7.23
C LEU A 730 1.05 -18.40 7.23
N ASP A 731 -0.27 -18.56 7.33
CA ASP A 731 -0.94 -19.86 7.36
C ASP A 731 -0.64 -20.67 6.10
N LYS A 732 -0.67 -20.02 4.92
CA LYS A 732 -0.35 -20.66 3.63
C LYS A 732 1.06 -21.23 3.58
N ASN A 733 2.02 -20.53 4.17
CA ASN A 733 3.45 -20.84 4.02
C ASN A 733 4.06 -21.47 5.29
N TRP A 734 3.29 -21.69 6.36
CA TRP A 734 3.82 -22.11 7.66
C TRP A 734 4.57 -23.44 7.60
N ASP A 735 3.99 -24.47 6.98
CA ASP A 735 4.66 -25.78 6.83
C ASP A 735 5.99 -25.67 6.07
N ARG A 736 6.04 -24.80 5.06
CA ARG A 736 7.27 -24.52 4.31
C ARG A 736 8.30 -23.76 5.14
N TYR A 737 7.86 -22.83 5.98
CA TYR A 737 8.73 -22.14 6.94
C TYR A 737 9.34 -23.12 7.96
N LEU A 738 8.53 -24.06 8.47
CA LEU A 738 9.01 -25.11 9.37
C LEU A 738 10.06 -26.00 8.69
N HIS A 739 9.82 -26.43 7.45
CA HIS A 739 10.76 -27.23 6.68
C HIS A 739 12.09 -26.49 6.41
N ALA A 740 12.01 -25.18 6.14
CA ALA A 740 13.20 -24.32 6.05
C ALA A 740 13.97 -24.27 7.38
N MET A 741 13.28 -24.09 8.50
CA MET A 741 13.90 -24.08 9.82
C MET A 741 14.57 -25.42 10.16
N GLU A 742 13.93 -26.54 9.80
CA GLU A 742 14.50 -27.87 9.96
C GLU A 742 15.78 -28.04 9.13
N TYR A 743 15.76 -27.63 7.86
CA TYR A 743 16.91 -27.67 6.97
C TYR A 743 18.13 -26.95 7.56
N ILE A 744 17.97 -25.68 7.95
CA ILE A 744 19.10 -24.87 8.43
C ILE A 744 19.56 -25.32 9.81
N TYR A 745 18.63 -25.66 10.71
CA TYR A 745 18.98 -26.05 12.08
C TYR A 745 19.65 -27.43 12.13
N ALA A 746 19.37 -28.32 11.18
CA ALA A 746 20.06 -29.61 11.05
C ALA A 746 21.58 -29.48 10.84
N LYS A 747 22.05 -28.31 10.39
CA LYS A 747 23.47 -27.99 10.19
C LYS A 747 24.17 -27.50 11.46
N VAL A 748 23.45 -27.31 12.58
CA VAL A 748 24.05 -26.99 13.88
C VAL A 748 24.74 -28.24 14.44
N HIS A 749 26.07 -28.24 14.50
CA HIS A 749 26.84 -29.41 14.91
C HIS A 749 27.15 -29.43 16.41
N GLN A 750 27.04 -30.60 17.02
CA GLN A 750 27.55 -30.87 18.36
C GLN A 750 28.98 -31.43 18.27
N PRO A 751 29.88 -31.13 19.23
CA PRO A 751 29.63 -30.44 20.50
C PRO A 751 29.80 -28.92 20.46
N SER A 752 30.07 -28.29 19.30
CA SER A 752 30.29 -26.83 19.25
C SER A 752 29.02 -26.03 19.50
N GLY A 753 27.86 -26.53 19.06
CA GLY A 753 26.60 -25.80 19.10
C GLY A 753 26.52 -24.66 18.08
N LEU A 754 27.46 -24.60 17.12
CA LEU A 754 27.51 -23.60 16.06
C LEU A 754 26.98 -24.19 14.74
N LEU A 755 26.40 -23.33 13.91
CA LEU A 755 26.05 -23.63 12.53
C LEU A 755 27.31 -24.01 11.74
N ASN A 756 27.26 -25.12 11.02
CA ASN A 756 28.25 -25.48 10.01
C ASN A 756 27.73 -25.09 8.62
N VAL A 757 28.19 -23.92 8.15
CA VAL A 757 27.86 -23.35 6.85
C VAL A 757 28.43 -24.23 5.74
N THR A 758 27.53 -24.78 4.94
CA THR A 758 27.83 -25.64 3.79
C THR A 758 27.31 -25.02 2.49
N GLY A 759 26.28 -24.18 2.56
CA GLY A 759 25.91 -23.26 1.51
C GLY A 759 26.80 -22.02 1.59
N THR A 760 27.92 -22.03 0.86
CA THR A 760 29.01 -21.04 0.99
C THR A 760 28.85 -19.81 0.09
N ARG A 761 27.78 -19.70 -0.69
CA ARG A 761 27.58 -18.52 -1.53
C ARG A 761 27.12 -17.35 -0.68
N ASP A 762 27.86 -16.26 -0.76
CA ASP A 762 27.55 -15.01 -0.09
C ASP A 762 28.16 -13.84 -0.88
N TRP A 763 27.32 -12.92 -1.36
CA TRP A 763 27.78 -11.84 -2.23
C TRP A 763 28.56 -10.75 -1.49
N ALA A 764 28.26 -10.54 -0.21
CA ALA A 764 28.89 -9.51 0.61
C ALA A 764 30.30 -9.90 1.08
N ARG A 765 30.70 -11.17 0.88
CA ARG A 765 31.95 -11.73 1.43
C ARG A 765 32.86 -12.31 0.36
N TRP A 766 34.15 -12.40 0.68
CA TRP A 766 35.11 -13.16 -0.13
C TRP A 766 35.16 -14.65 0.25
N GLN A 767 35.04 -14.96 1.53
CA GLN A 767 35.10 -16.33 2.06
C GLN A 767 33.94 -16.58 3.04
N GLN A 768 33.40 -17.79 2.95
CA GLN A 768 32.27 -18.27 3.73
C GLN A 768 32.44 -19.79 3.95
N GLY A 769 31.77 -20.34 4.96
CA GLY A 769 31.80 -21.77 5.29
C GLY A 769 32.20 -22.07 6.74
N PHE A 770 32.16 -23.34 7.10
CA PHE A 770 32.46 -23.81 8.46
C PHE A 770 31.59 -23.10 9.51
N ASN A 771 32.14 -22.78 10.68
CA ASN A 771 31.44 -22.08 11.76
C ASN A 771 31.57 -20.55 11.66
N ASN A 772 31.40 -20.01 10.46
CA ASN A 772 31.46 -18.58 10.20
C ASN A 772 30.52 -17.78 11.13
N SER A 773 31.05 -16.73 11.73
CA SER A 773 30.38 -15.95 12.77
C SER A 773 29.15 -15.20 12.24
N GLU A 774 29.20 -14.63 11.03
CA GLU A 774 28.07 -13.89 10.45
C GLU A 774 26.85 -14.80 10.30
N ALA A 775 27.01 -15.96 9.66
CA ALA A 775 25.92 -16.93 9.51
C ALA A 775 25.34 -17.38 10.86
N ASN A 776 26.18 -17.48 11.90
CA ASN A 776 25.71 -17.78 13.25
C ASN A 776 24.92 -16.60 13.88
N MET A 777 25.29 -15.34 13.60
CA MET A 777 24.50 -14.18 14.03
C MET A 777 23.14 -14.14 13.32
N ILE A 778 23.11 -14.45 12.02
CA ILE A 778 21.87 -14.52 11.24
C ILE A 778 20.98 -15.65 11.78
N LEU A 779 21.54 -16.85 12.03
CA LEU A 779 20.77 -17.97 12.61
C LEU A 779 20.18 -17.62 13.98
N TYR A 780 20.94 -16.91 14.83
CA TYR A 780 20.41 -16.42 16.11
C TYR A 780 19.17 -15.56 15.88
N HIS A 781 19.24 -14.62 14.93
CA HIS A 781 18.10 -13.75 14.62
C HIS A 781 16.93 -14.53 14.01
N THR A 782 17.17 -15.45 13.08
CA THR A 782 16.16 -16.33 12.49
C THR A 782 15.41 -17.17 13.53
N LEU A 783 16.10 -17.67 14.56
CA LEU A 783 15.48 -18.38 15.67
C LEU A 783 14.60 -17.46 16.52
N MET A 784 15.07 -16.25 16.82
CA MET A 784 14.30 -15.27 17.59
C MET A 784 13.03 -14.83 16.83
N THR A 785 13.16 -14.47 15.56
CA THR A 785 12.02 -14.09 14.72
C THR A 785 11.08 -15.27 14.45
N GLY A 786 11.62 -16.48 14.31
CA GLY A 786 10.83 -17.71 14.19
C GLY A 786 10.00 -18.01 15.44
N ALA A 787 10.49 -17.67 16.64
CA ALA A 787 9.73 -17.84 17.87
C ALA A 787 8.53 -16.89 17.93
N GLU A 788 8.70 -15.64 17.47
CA GLU A 788 7.59 -14.69 17.35
C GLU A 788 6.58 -15.13 16.31
N LEU A 789 7.02 -15.61 15.14
CA LEU A 789 6.12 -16.17 14.12
C LEU A 789 5.33 -17.37 14.63
N ALA A 790 5.96 -18.29 15.35
CA ALA A 790 5.27 -19.43 15.96
C ALA A 790 4.19 -18.96 16.95
N THR A 791 4.48 -17.92 17.73
CA THR A 791 3.51 -17.30 18.64
C THR A 791 2.35 -16.66 17.87
N TRP A 792 2.64 -15.94 16.78
CA TRP A 792 1.62 -15.24 15.98
C TRP A 792 0.75 -16.16 15.13
N HIS A 793 1.29 -17.29 14.68
CA HIS A 793 0.56 -18.37 14.03
C HIS A 793 -0.36 -19.11 15.02
N GLY A 794 -0.07 -19.04 16.33
CA GLY A 794 -0.82 -19.76 17.36
C GLY A 794 -0.37 -21.21 17.54
N ASP A 795 0.92 -21.49 17.31
CA ASP A 795 1.50 -22.81 17.56
C ASP A 795 1.32 -23.24 19.03
N THR A 796 0.85 -24.48 19.23
CA THR A 796 0.69 -25.10 20.55
C THR A 796 1.68 -26.23 20.81
N THR A 797 2.64 -26.46 19.90
CA THR A 797 3.61 -27.57 20.02
C THR A 797 4.86 -27.17 20.83
N GLY A 798 5.02 -25.88 21.15
CA GLY A 798 6.12 -25.36 21.95
C GLY A 798 7.31 -24.90 21.11
N LEU A 799 7.09 -24.56 19.83
CA LEU A 799 8.15 -24.09 18.94
C LEU A 799 8.77 -22.78 19.40
N ALA A 800 7.98 -21.84 19.94
CA ALA A 800 8.49 -20.58 20.46
C ALA A 800 9.55 -20.80 21.56
N ASP A 801 9.25 -21.66 22.55
CA ASP A 801 10.19 -22.02 23.62
C ASP A 801 11.41 -22.80 23.07
N THR A 802 11.18 -23.66 22.07
CA THR A 802 12.25 -24.41 21.41
C THR A 802 13.22 -23.47 20.72
N TYR A 803 12.74 -22.56 19.88
CA TYR A 803 13.58 -21.64 19.13
C TYR A 803 14.30 -20.63 20.02
N THR A 804 13.63 -20.07 21.04
CA THR A 804 14.28 -19.19 22.03
C THR A 804 15.37 -19.91 22.82
N SER A 805 15.14 -21.16 23.23
CA SER A 805 16.16 -21.97 23.92
C SER A 805 17.36 -22.27 23.01
N ARG A 806 17.11 -22.59 21.73
CA ARG A 806 18.17 -22.79 20.72
C ARG A 806 18.98 -21.51 20.49
N ALA A 807 18.32 -20.36 20.39
CA ALA A 807 18.98 -19.07 20.25
C ALA A 807 19.88 -18.75 21.45
N ALA A 808 19.40 -19.00 22.68
CA ALA A 808 20.20 -18.80 23.90
C ALA A 808 21.46 -19.69 23.94
N ASN A 809 21.33 -20.97 23.56
CA ASN A 809 22.46 -21.89 23.46
C ASN A 809 23.45 -21.47 22.36
N LEU A 810 22.94 -21.03 21.22
CA LEU A 810 23.75 -20.54 20.11
C LEU A 810 24.54 -19.27 20.50
N SER A 811 23.89 -18.29 21.12
CA SER A 811 24.57 -17.09 21.65
C SER A 811 25.68 -17.46 22.64
N THR A 812 25.44 -18.43 23.51
CA THR A 812 26.46 -18.95 24.45
C THR A 812 27.65 -19.56 23.69
N ALA A 813 27.39 -20.35 22.65
CA ALA A 813 28.43 -20.95 21.82
C ALA A 813 29.24 -19.89 21.06
N ILE A 814 28.57 -18.92 20.43
CA ILE A 814 29.21 -17.81 19.70
C ILE A 814 30.15 -17.04 20.63
N ASN A 815 29.67 -16.63 21.81
CA ASN A 815 30.47 -15.91 22.80
C ASN A 815 31.65 -16.74 23.33
N LYS A 816 31.50 -18.06 23.44
CA LYS A 816 32.57 -18.95 23.91
C LYS A 816 33.67 -19.16 22.87
N TYR A 817 33.29 -19.36 21.61
CA TYR A 817 34.21 -19.88 20.60
C TYR A 817 34.71 -18.81 19.62
N CYS A 818 33.93 -17.76 19.37
CA CYS A 818 34.26 -16.74 18.37
C CYS A 818 34.75 -15.42 18.99
N TRP A 819 34.53 -15.18 20.28
CA TRP A 819 34.97 -13.94 20.95
C TRP A 819 36.49 -13.90 21.13
N ASP A 820 37.13 -12.82 20.71
CA ASP A 820 38.55 -12.55 20.97
C ASP A 820 38.68 -11.44 22.02
N THR A 821 39.00 -11.85 23.26
CA THR A 821 39.19 -10.95 24.39
C THR A 821 40.35 -9.96 24.18
N SER A 822 41.38 -10.34 23.41
CA SER A 822 42.56 -9.49 23.21
C SER A 822 42.29 -8.34 22.24
N PHE A 823 41.50 -8.60 21.20
CA PHE A 823 41.06 -7.59 20.25
C PHE A 823 39.84 -6.82 20.76
N GLY A 824 38.92 -7.51 21.45
CA GLY A 824 37.66 -6.96 21.97
C GLY A 824 36.51 -7.00 20.97
N ALA A 825 36.50 -7.99 20.07
CA ALA A 825 35.46 -8.23 19.07
C ALA A 825 35.40 -9.72 18.68
N PHE A 826 34.41 -10.11 17.88
CA PHE A 826 34.30 -11.47 17.35
C PHE A 826 35.24 -11.69 16.15
N LYS A 827 35.88 -12.85 16.13
CA LYS A 827 36.61 -13.38 14.97
C LYS A 827 35.64 -13.87 13.89
N ASP A 828 36.17 -14.08 12.70
CA ASP A 828 35.43 -14.58 11.55
C ASP A 828 34.78 -15.96 11.75
N ASN A 829 35.40 -16.80 12.57
CA ASN A 829 34.92 -18.14 12.89
C ASN A 829 35.60 -18.66 14.17
N ALA A 830 35.20 -19.84 14.64
CA ALA A 830 35.75 -20.47 15.86
C ALA A 830 37.16 -21.04 15.69
N THR A 831 37.75 -20.99 14.48
CA THR A 831 39.11 -21.46 14.22
C THR A 831 40.14 -20.35 14.46
N GLU A 832 41.42 -20.68 14.28
CA GLU A 832 42.51 -19.70 14.34
C GLU A 832 42.45 -18.79 13.10
N THR A 833 42.08 -17.53 13.33
CA THR A 833 42.00 -16.48 12.31
C THR A 833 42.29 -15.13 12.94
N ASN A 834 42.90 -14.22 12.18
CA ASN A 834 43.14 -12.83 12.56
C ASN A 834 42.09 -11.87 11.99
N LEU A 835 41.06 -12.41 11.30
CA LEU A 835 40.00 -11.60 10.71
C LEU A 835 38.89 -11.34 11.74
N HIS A 836 38.58 -10.08 11.98
CA HIS A 836 37.43 -9.62 12.76
C HIS A 836 36.49 -8.88 11.81
N PRO A 837 35.46 -9.57 11.27
CA PRO A 837 34.70 -9.02 10.15
C PRO A 837 33.71 -7.95 10.62
N GLN A 838 33.39 -7.01 9.72
CA GLN A 838 32.48 -5.91 9.98
C GLN A 838 31.04 -6.42 10.14
N ASP A 839 30.61 -7.36 9.30
CA ASP A 839 29.27 -7.97 9.30
C ASP A 839 28.89 -8.60 10.65
N ALA A 840 29.60 -9.64 11.10
CA ALA A 840 29.27 -10.42 12.27
C ALA A 840 29.33 -9.56 13.53
N ASN A 841 30.27 -8.63 13.61
CA ASN A 841 30.40 -7.73 14.75
C ASN A 841 29.27 -6.69 14.78
N SER A 842 28.86 -6.17 13.63
CA SER A 842 27.70 -5.28 13.54
C SER A 842 26.40 -6.01 13.91
N MET A 843 26.18 -7.18 13.32
CA MET A 843 25.01 -8.03 13.58
C MET A 843 24.97 -8.54 15.02
N ALA A 844 26.12 -8.81 15.66
CA ALA A 844 26.16 -9.25 17.04
C ALA A 844 25.53 -8.24 18.01
N ILE A 845 25.74 -6.94 17.76
CA ILE A 845 25.08 -5.87 18.53
C ILE A 845 23.63 -5.72 18.06
N TYR A 846 23.40 -5.56 16.76
CA TYR A 846 22.08 -5.24 16.21
C TYR A 846 21.04 -6.30 16.52
N PHE A 847 21.37 -7.58 16.37
CA PHE A 847 20.48 -8.70 16.67
C PHE A 847 20.45 -9.07 18.16
N GLY A 848 21.32 -8.49 19.00
CA GLY A 848 21.31 -8.72 20.44
C GLY A 848 22.03 -9.99 20.91
N VAL A 849 22.97 -10.54 20.12
CA VAL A 849 23.85 -11.64 20.55
C VAL A 849 24.73 -11.21 21.73
N VAL A 850 25.13 -9.94 21.75
CA VAL A 850 25.66 -9.27 22.94
C VAL A 850 24.68 -8.19 23.42
N PRO A 851 24.50 -7.98 24.73
CA PRO A 851 23.60 -6.94 25.21
C PRO A 851 24.08 -5.54 24.76
N PRO A 852 23.18 -4.67 24.24
CA PRO A 852 23.54 -3.37 23.64
C PRO A 852 24.37 -2.42 24.52
N SER A 853 24.11 -2.41 25.82
CA SER A 853 24.82 -1.56 26.79
C SER A 853 26.00 -2.26 27.48
N SER A 854 26.39 -3.46 27.03
CA SER A 854 27.49 -4.21 27.62
C SER A 854 28.86 -3.63 27.25
N PRO A 855 29.91 -3.86 28.07
CA PRO A 855 31.28 -3.52 27.68
C PRO A 855 31.70 -4.13 26.34
N SER A 856 31.23 -5.34 26.02
CA SER A 856 31.51 -6.01 24.73
C SER A 856 30.92 -5.23 23.55
N ALA A 857 29.66 -4.79 23.64
CA ALA A 857 29.02 -3.99 22.60
C ALA A 857 29.74 -2.63 22.40
N GLN A 858 30.15 -1.98 23.49
CA GLN A 858 30.91 -0.73 23.41
C GLN A 858 32.32 -0.92 22.82
N SER A 859 32.96 -2.06 23.14
CA SER A 859 34.24 -2.46 22.57
C SER A 859 34.11 -2.70 21.06
N ILE A 860 33.15 -3.53 20.63
CA ILE A 860 32.87 -3.80 19.22
C ILE A 860 32.56 -2.49 18.47
N SER A 861 31.63 -1.67 18.98
CA SER A 861 31.29 -0.39 18.34
C SER A 861 32.50 0.54 18.19
N SER A 862 33.49 0.46 19.09
CA SER A 862 34.71 1.24 18.95
C SER A 862 35.66 0.63 17.92
N ARG A 863 35.79 -0.71 17.90
CA ARG A 863 36.63 -1.44 16.93
C ARG A 863 36.16 -1.33 15.50
N LEU A 864 34.85 -1.29 15.25
CA LEU A 864 34.32 -1.08 13.90
C LEU A 864 34.84 0.22 13.26
N THR A 865 35.11 1.25 14.08
CA THR A 865 35.69 2.52 13.59
C THR A 865 37.14 2.41 13.12
N ASP A 866 37.86 1.34 13.50
CA ASP A 866 39.23 1.10 13.05
C ASP A 866 39.28 0.84 11.52
N ASN A 867 38.15 0.44 10.92
CA ASN A 867 38.00 0.18 9.49
C ASN A 867 37.61 1.42 8.66
N TRP A 868 37.41 2.58 9.30
CA TRP A 868 36.89 3.76 8.61
C TRP A 868 37.94 4.44 7.74
N THR A 869 37.58 4.63 6.48
CA THR A 869 38.29 5.47 5.51
C THR A 869 37.63 6.86 5.43
N PRO A 870 38.21 7.82 4.67
CA PRO A 870 37.54 9.09 4.41
C PRO A 870 36.17 8.97 3.74
N ILE A 871 35.89 7.85 3.05
CA ILE A 871 34.71 7.67 2.20
C ILE A 871 33.80 6.49 2.61
N GLY A 872 34.00 5.93 3.81
CA GLY A 872 33.20 4.80 4.32
C GLY A 872 34.04 3.73 5.03
N ALA A 873 33.40 2.69 5.56
CA ALA A 873 34.07 1.59 6.24
C ALA A 873 34.54 0.52 5.23
N GLU A 874 35.84 0.21 5.24
CA GLU A 874 36.37 -0.92 4.47
C GLU A 874 35.96 -2.23 5.15
N ALA A 875 35.35 -3.16 4.41
CA ALA A 875 34.93 -4.45 4.94
C ALA A 875 36.14 -5.41 5.05
N PRO A 876 36.59 -5.82 6.25
CA PRO A 876 37.73 -6.72 6.39
C PRO A 876 37.54 -8.08 5.70
N GLU A 877 36.30 -8.58 5.66
CA GLU A 877 35.86 -9.82 5.01
C GLU A 877 35.76 -9.71 3.48
N LEU A 878 35.81 -8.48 2.95
CA LEU A 878 35.89 -8.17 1.53
C LEU A 878 36.89 -7.02 1.28
N PRO A 879 38.20 -7.26 1.47
CA PRO A 879 39.22 -6.21 1.47
C PRO A 879 39.18 -5.30 0.25
N ASN A 880 39.52 -4.02 0.45
CA ASN A 880 39.45 -2.89 -0.48
C ASN A 880 38.05 -2.44 -0.90
N ASN A 881 36.99 -3.10 -0.44
CA ASN A 881 35.61 -2.74 -0.78
C ASN A 881 34.95 -2.04 0.40
N ILE A 882 34.16 -1.02 0.08
CA ILE A 882 33.18 -0.41 0.97
C ILE A 882 31.83 -0.94 0.53
N SER A 883 31.17 -1.67 1.44
CA SER A 883 29.85 -2.24 1.23
C SER A 883 28.84 -1.47 2.08
N PRO A 884 27.98 -0.63 1.49
CA PRO A 884 26.91 0.01 2.22
C PRO A 884 25.86 -0.99 2.75
N PHE A 885 25.79 -2.22 2.22
CA PHE A 885 25.03 -3.31 2.85
C PHE A 885 25.57 -3.65 4.24
N ILE A 886 26.85 -3.97 4.35
CA ILE A 886 27.49 -4.28 5.63
C ILE A 886 27.47 -3.06 6.56
N SER A 887 27.75 -1.88 5.99
CA SER A 887 27.71 -0.61 6.74
C SER A 887 26.29 -0.27 7.24
N SER A 888 25.23 -0.75 6.57
CA SER A 888 23.84 -0.58 7.04
C SER A 888 23.58 -1.34 8.36
N PHE A 889 24.27 -2.45 8.59
CA PHE A 889 24.26 -3.12 9.90
C PHE A 889 25.14 -2.37 10.91
N GLU A 890 26.30 -1.84 10.49
CA GLU A 890 27.19 -1.10 11.39
C GLU A 890 26.54 0.17 11.96
N ILE A 891 25.85 0.96 11.13
CA ILE A 891 25.15 2.16 11.61
C ILE A 891 24.07 1.79 12.64
N GLN A 892 23.36 0.67 12.43
CA GLN A 892 22.34 0.18 13.36
C GLN A 892 22.97 -0.36 14.65
N ALA A 893 24.12 -1.04 14.55
CA ALA A 893 24.89 -1.49 15.70
C ALA A 893 25.34 -0.31 16.57
N HIS A 894 25.83 0.77 15.97
CA HIS A 894 26.15 2.00 16.69
C HIS A 894 24.93 2.62 17.38
N LEU A 895 23.79 2.70 16.68
CA LEU A 895 22.55 3.26 17.25
C LEU A 895 21.99 2.41 18.39
N VAL A 896 22.04 1.08 18.27
CA VAL A 896 21.65 0.15 19.33
C VAL A 896 22.58 0.27 20.54
N ALA A 897 23.89 0.49 20.32
CA ALA A 897 24.88 0.73 21.37
C ALA A 897 24.86 2.18 21.93
N ASP A 898 23.85 2.99 21.61
CA ASP A 898 23.72 4.41 22.02
C ASP A 898 24.92 5.29 21.57
N GLN A 899 25.59 4.91 20.47
CA GLN A 899 26.69 5.63 19.82
C GLN A 899 26.21 6.37 18.56
N SER A 900 25.10 7.11 18.66
CA SER A 900 24.44 7.81 17.54
C SER A 900 25.37 8.72 16.72
N LYS A 901 26.33 9.39 17.36
CA LYS A 901 27.31 10.22 16.64
C LYS A 901 28.15 9.38 15.66
N ARG A 902 28.58 8.18 16.06
CA ARG A 902 29.34 7.29 15.17
C ARG A 902 28.48 6.87 13.97
N ALA A 903 27.21 6.57 14.20
CA ALA A 903 26.28 6.23 13.12
C ALA A 903 26.13 7.39 12.13
N LEU A 904 25.85 8.62 12.59
CA LEU A 904 25.72 9.78 11.71
C LEU A 904 27.03 10.11 10.97
N ASP A 905 28.18 9.99 11.64
CA ASP A 905 29.49 10.18 11.01
C ASP A 905 29.72 9.18 9.86
N LEU A 906 29.39 7.90 10.05
CA LEU A 906 29.49 6.90 8.99
C LEU A 906 28.47 7.14 7.86
N ILE A 907 27.24 7.56 8.20
CA ILE A 907 26.21 7.93 7.21
C ILE A 907 26.74 9.04 6.29
N ARG A 908 27.26 10.12 6.88
CA ARG A 908 27.83 11.27 6.13
C ARG A 908 29.07 10.88 5.33
N ARG A 909 29.93 10.01 5.85
CA ARG A 909 31.16 9.55 5.16
C ARG A 909 30.87 8.68 3.94
N SER A 910 29.95 7.73 4.07
CA SER A 910 29.68 6.73 3.02
C SER A 910 28.62 7.22 2.03
N TRP A 911 27.40 7.42 2.52
CA TRP A 911 26.28 7.85 1.67
C TRP A 911 26.39 9.33 1.29
N GLY A 912 26.88 10.19 2.19
CA GLY A 912 27.12 11.59 1.85
C GLY A 912 28.20 11.76 0.78
N TRP A 913 29.28 10.96 0.83
CA TRP A 913 30.28 10.96 -0.25
C TRP A 913 29.67 10.55 -1.59
N TYR A 914 28.89 9.48 -1.64
CA TYR A 914 28.25 9.03 -2.87
C TYR A 914 27.23 10.06 -3.41
N LEU A 915 26.39 10.63 -2.53
CA LEU A 915 25.39 11.65 -2.87
C LEU A 915 26.02 12.85 -3.61
N HIS A 916 27.20 13.28 -3.15
CA HIS A 916 27.92 14.43 -3.72
C HIS A 916 28.95 14.05 -4.79
N HIS A 917 29.12 12.76 -5.09
CA HIS A 917 30.12 12.34 -6.07
C HIS A 917 29.69 12.74 -7.49
N PRO A 918 30.53 13.44 -8.28
CA PRO A 918 30.13 14.00 -9.58
C PRO A 918 29.72 12.96 -10.63
N ASN A 919 30.14 11.71 -10.43
CA ASN A 919 29.79 10.60 -11.30
C ASN A 919 28.59 9.77 -10.79
N GLY A 920 28.16 9.95 -9.54
CA GLY A 920 27.01 9.24 -8.98
C GLY A 920 25.68 9.74 -9.54
N THR A 921 24.59 9.07 -9.16
CA THR A 921 23.23 9.43 -9.61
C THR A 921 22.71 10.68 -8.90
N GLY A 922 23.22 10.98 -7.70
CA GLY A 922 22.75 12.09 -6.85
C GLY A 922 21.33 11.91 -6.29
N THR A 923 20.67 10.77 -6.56
CA THR A 923 19.26 10.53 -6.21
C THR A 923 18.98 9.13 -5.66
N THR A 924 19.92 8.20 -5.76
CA THR A 924 19.78 6.80 -5.30
C THR A 924 20.96 6.42 -4.41
N VAL A 925 21.04 5.16 -3.96
CA VAL A 925 22.18 4.60 -3.21
C VAL A 925 22.84 3.46 -3.98
N ILE A 926 24.17 3.48 -4.05
CA ILE A 926 25.00 2.55 -4.82
C ILE A 926 25.16 1.20 -4.11
N GLU A 927 25.32 0.13 -4.89
CA GLU A 927 25.62 -1.21 -4.39
C GLU A 927 26.88 -1.26 -3.51
N GLY A 928 27.95 -0.61 -3.95
CA GLY A 928 29.23 -0.55 -3.27
C GLY A 928 30.30 0.14 -4.13
N TYR A 929 31.49 0.34 -3.56
CA TYR A 929 32.62 0.95 -4.25
C TYR A 929 33.94 0.55 -3.59
N LEU A 930 35.07 0.90 -4.21
CA LEU A 930 36.38 0.64 -3.65
C LEU A 930 36.85 1.78 -2.74
N THR A 931 37.74 1.48 -1.81
CA THR A 931 38.36 2.46 -0.90
C THR A 931 39.15 3.56 -1.62
N ASN A 932 39.49 3.36 -2.89
CA ASN A 932 40.11 4.37 -3.75
C ASN A 932 39.10 5.33 -4.43
N GLY A 933 37.80 5.17 -4.17
CA GLY A 933 36.72 5.98 -4.73
C GLY A 933 36.22 5.57 -6.12
N SER A 934 36.73 4.47 -6.69
CA SER A 934 36.19 3.95 -7.96
C SER A 934 34.94 3.11 -7.75
N PHE A 935 33.98 3.22 -8.69
CA PHE A 935 32.76 2.40 -8.74
C PHE A 935 33.05 1.00 -9.27
N ALA A 936 33.97 0.29 -8.63
CA ALA A 936 34.46 -1.02 -9.04
C ALA A 936 34.30 -2.04 -7.90
N TYR A 937 33.14 -2.01 -7.24
CA TYR A 937 32.79 -3.01 -6.22
C TYR A 937 32.92 -4.43 -6.81
N ARG A 938 33.50 -5.36 -6.05
CA ARG A 938 33.68 -6.77 -6.45
C ARG A 938 34.42 -6.97 -7.79
N ASN A 939 35.15 -5.96 -8.29
CA ASN A 939 35.74 -5.98 -9.63
C ASN A 939 36.58 -7.23 -9.92
N SER A 940 37.56 -7.53 -9.06
CA SER A 940 38.44 -8.68 -9.20
C SER A 940 37.87 -10.00 -8.64
N ARG A 941 36.64 -9.97 -8.11
CA ARG A 941 36.09 -11.00 -7.21
C ARG A 941 34.61 -11.34 -7.47
N GLY A 942 34.06 -10.90 -8.59
CA GLY A 942 32.65 -11.14 -8.93
C GLY A 942 32.26 -10.64 -10.32
N TYR A 943 32.81 -9.51 -10.77
CA TYR A 943 32.40 -8.88 -12.03
C TYR A 943 33.43 -8.95 -13.15
N SER A 944 34.39 -9.88 -13.08
CA SER A 944 35.41 -10.09 -14.14
C SER A 944 36.09 -8.81 -14.65
N TYR A 945 36.37 -7.88 -13.74
CA TYR A 945 36.97 -6.57 -14.03
C TYR A 945 36.07 -5.56 -14.77
N ASP A 946 34.76 -5.81 -14.83
CA ASP A 946 33.75 -4.91 -15.39
C ASP A 946 33.13 -4.00 -14.32
N ALA A 947 33.75 -2.84 -14.12
CA ALA A 947 33.27 -1.83 -13.17
C ALA A 947 31.93 -1.18 -13.58
N SER A 948 31.54 -1.25 -14.86
CA SER A 948 30.27 -0.66 -15.32
C SER A 948 29.06 -1.48 -14.88
N TYR A 949 29.28 -2.74 -14.49
CA TYR A 949 28.24 -3.63 -13.99
C TYR A 949 27.71 -3.25 -12.60
N VAL A 950 28.48 -2.53 -11.79
CA VAL A 950 28.06 -2.11 -10.44
C VAL A 950 26.75 -1.33 -10.53
N SER A 951 25.78 -1.69 -9.68
CA SER A 951 24.48 -1.00 -9.64
C SER A 951 24.59 0.30 -8.87
N HIS A 952 24.07 1.38 -9.44
CA HIS A 952 23.96 2.68 -8.79
C HIS A 952 22.62 2.91 -8.10
N SER A 953 21.71 1.93 -8.17
CA SER A 953 20.46 1.88 -7.44
C SER A 953 20.26 0.48 -6.86
N HIS A 954 20.66 0.25 -5.60
CA HIS A 954 20.62 -1.07 -4.96
C HIS A 954 20.00 -1.03 -3.55
N GLY A 955 18.92 -1.79 -3.35
CA GLY A 955 18.03 -1.68 -2.18
C GLY A 955 18.72 -2.05 -0.86
N TRP A 956 19.71 -2.94 -0.92
CA TRP A 956 20.49 -3.37 0.23
C TRP A 956 21.31 -2.25 0.90
N SER A 957 21.42 -1.09 0.26
CA SER A 957 22.18 0.07 0.72
C SER A 957 21.28 1.15 1.34
N ALA A 958 19.97 0.89 1.47
CA ALA A 958 18.98 1.83 1.97
C ALA A 958 18.93 1.93 3.51
N GLY A 959 19.90 1.36 4.23
CA GLY A 959 19.93 1.31 5.71
C GLY A 959 19.72 2.64 6.43
N PRO A 960 20.27 3.78 5.97
CA PRO A 960 20.00 5.08 6.60
C PRO A 960 18.51 5.43 6.68
N THR A 961 17.69 4.98 5.72
CA THR A 961 16.25 5.27 5.64
C THR A 961 15.50 4.75 6.87
N SER A 962 15.70 3.48 7.22
CA SER A 962 15.12 2.90 8.44
C SER A 962 15.85 3.38 9.68
N ALA A 963 17.18 3.48 9.66
CA ALA A 963 17.98 3.83 10.82
C ALA A 963 17.65 5.24 11.38
N LEU A 964 17.50 6.24 10.50
CA LEU A 964 17.16 7.62 10.90
C LEU A 964 15.73 7.71 11.49
N THR A 965 14.79 6.95 10.94
CA THR A 965 13.40 6.88 11.48
C THR A 965 13.38 6.17 12.84
N ASN A 966 13.95 4.97 12.87
CA ASN A 966 13.81 4.04 13.99
C ASN A 966 14.61 4.45 15.23
N TYR A 967 15.74 5.15 15.05
CA TYR A 967 16.66 5.46 16.15
C TYR A 967 16.92 6.96 16.37
N ILE A 968 17.08 7.76 15.32
CA ILE A 968 17.32 9.21 15.49
C ILE A 968 16.02 9.89 15.95
N VAL A 969 14.94 9.74 15.18
CA VAL A 969 13.59 10.11 15.68
C VAL A 969 13.20 9.18 16.82
N GLY A 970 13.57 7.90 16.70
CA GLY A 970 13.41 6.90 17.74
C GLY A 970 12.11 6.13 17.65
N LEU A 971 11.33 6.28 16.56
CA LEU A 971 9.99 5.72 16.40
C LEU A 971 10.05 4.40 15.64
N SER A 972 9.72 3.28 16.29
CA SER A 972 9.72 1.95 15.68
C SER A 972 8.50 1.12 16.11
N VAL A 973 8.00 0.24 15.24
CA VAL A 973 7.03 -0.79 15.62
C VAL A 973 7.76 -1.97 16.28
N THR A 974 7.15 -2.56 17.31
CA THR A 974 7.69 -3.74 18.02
C THR A 974 6.70 -4.90 18.12
N GLY A 975 5.47 -4.66 17.70
CA GLY A 975 4.43 -5.69 17.56
C GLY A 975 3.73 -5.50 16.22
N ARG A 976 3.01 -6.54 15.78
CA ARG A 976 2.32 -6.57 14.48
C ARG A 976 1.55 -5.28 14.23
N VAL A 977 1.76 -4.69 13.06
CA VAL A 977 1.18 -3.42 12.55
C VAL A 977 1.31 -2.21 13.48
N GLY A 978 2.22 -2.26 14.46
CA GLY A 978 2.40 -1.20 15.46
C GLY A 978 1.45 -1.30 16.66
N SER A 979 0.84 -2.46 16.91
CA SER A 979 0.08 -2.74 18.15
C SER A 979 0.89 -2.42 19.41
N THR A 980 2.20 -2.70 19.37
CA THR A 980 3.19 -2.12 20.28
C THR A 980 4.26 -1.37 19.50
N TRP A 981 4.80 -0.32 20.11
CA TRP A 981 5.82 0.53 19.50
C TRP A 981 6.81 1.07 20.54
N THR A 982 7.92 1.64 20.07
CA THR A 982 8.91 2.31 20.90
C THR A 982 9.13 3.75 20.42
N LEU A 983 9.43 4.65 21.36
CA LEU A 983 9.92 5.99 21.08
C LEU A 983 11.15 6.28 21.96
N LYS A 984 12.35 6.12 21.39
CA LYS A 984 13.65 6.36 22.04
C LYS A 984 14.49 7.31 21.18
N PRO A 985 14.32 8.63 21.30
CA PRO A 985 15.08 9.60 20.51
C PRO A 985 16.58 9.54 20.77
N GLN A 986 17.38 9.77 19.73
CA GLN A 986 18.84 9.92 19.83
C GLN A 986 19.30 11.17 19.08
N PHE A 987 19.62 12.24 19.84
CA PHE A 987 19.85 13.57 19.24
C PHE A 987 21.15 13.70 18.45
N ALA A 988 22.20 12.96 18.85
CA ALA A 988 23.55 13.12 18.30
C ALA A 988 23.98 14.61 18.26
N ASP A 989 24.21 15.14 17.06
CA ASP A 989 24.57 16.54 16.79
C ASP A 989 23.46 17.33 16.08
N LEU A 990 22.23 16.80 16.04
CA LEU A 990 21.09 17.42 15.37
C LEU A 990 20.27 18.30 16.32
N GLU A 991 19.65 19.34 15.77
CA GLU A 991 18.81 20.28 16.52
C GLU A 991 17.36 19.80 16.62
N TYR A 992 16.84 19.21 15.54
CA TYR A 992 15.51 18.60 15.50
C TYR A 992 15.49 17.40 14.56
N ALA A 993 14.55 16.48 14.79
CA ALA A 993 14.17 15.44 13.84
C ALA A 993 12.70 15.06 14.00
N GLN A 994 12.05 14.71 12.90
CA GLN A 994 10.70 14.16 12.86
C GLN A 994 10.57 13.15 11.72
N ALA A 995 9.71 12.15 11.92
CA ALA A 995 9.39 11.16 10.92
C ALA A 995 8.01 10.55 11.18
N GLY A 996 7.51 9.84 10.18
CA GLY A 996 6.31 9.04 10.30
C GLY A 996 6.16 8.03 9.19
N PHE A 997 5.28 7.06 9.42
CA PHE A 997 4.92 5.98 8.50
C PHE A 997 3.47 5.55 8.74
N VAL A 998 2.91 4.75 7.83
CA VAL A 998 1.54 4.24 7.92
C VAL A 998 1.56 2.73 8.17
N THR A 999 0.64 2.27 9.01
CA THR A 999 0.26 0.85 9.10
C THR A 999 -1.25 0.72 8.88
N SER A 1000 -1.77 -0.51 8.85
CA SER A 1000 -3.22 -0.76 8.83
C SER A 1000 -3.95 -0.23 10.07
N LEU A 1001 -3.24 0.11 11.16
CA LEU A 1001 -3.82 0.78 12.34
C LEU A 1001 -3.91 2.31 12.18
N GLY A 1002 -3.21 2.89 11.20
CA GLY A 1002 -3.20 4.33 10.92
C GLY A 1002 -1.80 4.93 10.88
N LYS A 1003 -1.74 6.26 11.02
CA LYS A 1003 -0.50 7.05 10.92
C LYS A 1003 0.27 7.03 12.24
N PHE A 1004 1.55 6.68 12.16
CA PHE A 1004 2.53 6.84 13.24
C PHE A 1004 3.44 8.01 12.88
N SER A 1005 3.59 8.98 13.79
CA SER A 1005 4.54 10.07 13.62
C SER A 1005 5.06 10.56 14.96
N ALA A 1006 6.32 10.98 14.99
CA ALA A 1006 6.95 11.53 16.17
C ALA A 1006 8.01 12.54 15.76
N GLY A 1007 8.36 13.41 16.71
CA GLY A 1007 9.44 14.35 16.49
C GLY A 1007 9.91 15.00 17.79
N TRP A 1008 11.09 15.57 17.72
CA TRP A 1008 11.71 16.27 18.83
C TRP A 1008 12.48 17.50 18.34
N ASN A 1009 12.68 18.45 19.27
CA ASN A 1009 13.42 19.68 19.02
C ASN A 1009 14.20 20.08 20.28
N VAL A 1010 15.52 20.18 20.16
CA VAL A 1010 16.45 20.58 21.22
C VAL A 1010 16.61 22.10 21.17
N THR A 1011 16.49 22.74 22.33
CA THR A 1011 16.47 24.20 22.46
C THR A 1011 17.30 24.65 23.68
N ASP A 1012 17.45 25.97 23.83
CA ASP A 1012 18.13 26.60 24.97
C ASP A 1012 19.57 26.09 25.21
N GLY A 1013 20.33 25.93 24.11
CA GLY A 1013 21.71 25.43 24.17
C GLY A 1013 21.84 23.99 24.69
N GLY A 1014 20.82 23.16 24.44
CA GLY A 1014 20.78 21.76 24.91
C GLY A 1014 20.31 21.60 26.36
N ARG A 1015 19.72 22.65 26.97
CA ARG A 1015 19.10 22.61 28.31
C ARG A 1015 17.63 22.23 28.28
N MET A 1016 16.98 22.24 27.13
CA MET A 1016 15.60 21.85 26.96
C MET A 1016 15.39 21.04 25.68
N TYR A 1017 14.43 20.12 25.67
CA TYR A 1017 13.84 19.63 24.42
C TYR A 1017 12.33 19.42 24.55
N SER A 1018 11.65 19.56 23.42
CA SER A 1018 10.28 19.07 23.24
C SER A 1018 10.31 17.72 22.50
N LEU A 1019 9.48 16.78 22.92
CA LEU A 1019 9.22 15.51 22.25
C LEU A 1019 7.71 15.38 22.04
N TRP A 1020 7.27 14.97 20.86
CA TRP A 1020 5.86 14.74 20.57
C TRP A 1020 5.68 13.47 19.75
N TRP A 1021 4.50 12.88 19.84
CA TRP A 1021 4.09 11.81 18.95
C TRP A 1021 2.59 11.81 18.72
N LYS A 1022 2.20 11.28 17.57
CA LYS A 1022 0.83 11.00 17.14
C LYS A 1022 0.81 9.61 16.55
N VAL A 1023 0.22 8.69 17.29
CA VAL A 1023 0.10 7.27 16.91
C VAL A 1023 -1.33 6.80 17.17
N PRO A 1024 -1.83 5.75 16.51
CA PRO A 1024 -3.21 5.30 16.66
C PRO A 1024 -3.59 4.98 18.11
N GLU A 1025 -4.79 5.39 18.53
CA GLU A 1025 -5.36 4.99 19.82
C GLU A 1025 -5.52 3.45 19.90
N GLY A 1026 -5.44 2.89 21.11
CA GLY A 1026 -5.48 1.43 21.32
C GLY A 1026 -4.13 0.72 21.15
N THR A 1027 -3.08 1.41 20.70
CA THR A 1027 -1.70 0.90 20.70
C THR A 1027 -0.99 1.16 22.03
N ALA A 1028 0.12 0.47 22.29
CA ALA A 1028 0.93 0.66 23.50
C ALA A 1028 2.41 0.96 23.16
N GLY A 1029 2.92 2.06 23.70
CA GLY A 1029 4.28 2.54 23.44
C GLY A 1029 5.20 2.46 24.66
N ASN A 1030 6.43 2.02 24.46
CA ASN A 1030 7.52 2.23 25.43
C ASN A 1030 8.31 3.49 25.06
N VAL A 1031 8.16 4.54 25.87
CA VAL A 1031 8.82 5.84 25.64
C VAL A 1031 10.02 5.97 26.56
N THR A 1032 11.19 6.25 26.00
CA THR A 1032 12.44 6.51 26.73
C THR A 1032 12.89 7.94 26.49
N LEU A 1033 12.92 8.75 27.54
CA LEU A 1033 13.41 10.12 27.48
C LEU A 1033 14.93 10.13 27.43
N ALA A 1034 15.46 10.69 26.33
CA ALA A 1034 16.88 10.91 26.15
C ALA A 1034 17.45 11.84 27.24
N PRO A 1035 18.69 11.62 27.70
CA PRO A 1035 19.40 12.60 28.52
C PRO A 1035 19.60 13.91 27.74
N LEU A 1036 19.62 15.04 28.46
CA LEU A 1036 19.88 16.34 27.85
C LEU A 1036 21.37 16.49 27.52
N PRO A 1037 21.74 17.11 26.38
CA PRO A 1037 23.14 17.35 26.03
C PRO A 1037 23.93 18.12 27.11
N SER A 1038 23.27 19.03 27.83
CA SER A 1038 23.90 19.88 28.85
C SER A 1038 23.89 19.30 30.28
N GLY A 1039 23.25 18.15 30.55
CA GLY A 1039 23.24 17.57 31.90
C GLY A 1039 22.06 16.67 32.24
N LYS A 1040 21.83 16.47 33.55
CA LYS A 1040 20.79 15.56 34.06
C LYS A 1040 19.38 16.15 33.88
N ILE A 1041 18.43 15.28 33.56
CA ILE A 1041 16.99 15.62 33.49
C ILE A 1041 16.54 16.24 34.83
N GLY A 1042 15.96 17.43 34.75
CA GLY A 1042 15.44 18.19 35.89
C GLY A 1042 13.93 18.11 36.00
N LYS A 1043 13.22 18.83 35.14
CA LYS A 1043 11.75 18.90 35.12
C LYS A 1043 11.21 18.24 33.86
N VAL A 1044 10.24 17.34 34.02
CA VAL A 1044 9.50 16.70 32.93
C VAL A 1044 8.03 17.12 33.02
N THR A 1045 7.48 17.58 31.91
CA THR A 1045 6.06 17.93 31.76
C THR A 1045 5.48 17.10 30.64
N ILE A 1046 4.40 16.35 30.90
CA ILE A 1046 3.68 15.55 29.90
C ILE A 1046 2.28 16.17 29.76
N ASP A 1047 1.91 16.56 28.55
CA ASP A 1047 0.61 17.18 28.22
C ASP A 1047 0.27 18.35 29.16
N GLY A 1048 1.27 19.21 29.40
CA GLY A 1048 1.17 20.38 30.27
C GLY A 1048 1.18 20.08 31.78
N LYS A 1049 1.24 18.81 32.19
CA LYS A 1049 1.24 18.40 33.61
C LYS A 1049 2.62 17.96 34.08
N SER A 1050 3.04 18.44 35.24
CA SER A 1050 4.33 18.05 35.82
C SER A 1050 4.33 16.56 36.16
N PHE A 1051 5.27 15.82 35.56
CA PHE A 1051 5.45 14.40 35.83
C PHE A 1051 6.21 14.22 37.14
N LYS A 1052 5.61 13.51 38.10
CA LYS A 1052 6.24 13.16 39.38
C LYS A 1052 6.30 11.64 39.49
N ASN A 1053 7.45 11.04 39.25
CA ASN A 1053 7.63 9.61 39.52
C ASN A 1053 8.80 9.36 40.49
N LYS A 1054 8.56 8.50 41.49
CA LYS A 1054 9.49 8.20 42.60
C LYS A 1054 10.41 7.00 42.30
N SER A 1055 10.18 6.28 41.20
CA SER A 1055 10.80 4.96 40.95
C SER A 1055 11.33 4.83 39.52
N VAL A 1056 12.34 5.62 39.13
CA VAL A 1056 13.04 5.42 37.84
C VAL A 1056 14.54 5.58 37.99
N ASP A 1057 15.27 4.63 37.41
CA ASP A 1057 16.73 4.57 37.35
C ASP A 1057 17.27 5.81 36.61
N LYS A 1058 18.08 6.61 37.32
CA LYS A 1058 18.59 7.91 36.84
C LYS A 1058 19.76 7.78 35.86
N LYS A 1059 20.22 6.56 35.53
CA LYS A 1059 21.43 6.35 34.74
C LYS A 1059 21.18 6.26 33.23
N ASN A 1060 20.00 5.81 32.80
CA ASN A 1060 19.71 5.46 31.38
C ASN A 1060 18.51 6.22 30.77
N GLY A 1061 18.08 7.33 31.36
CA GLY A 1061 16.89 8.07 30.94
C GLY A 1061 15.62 7.65 31.69
N LEU A 1062 14.53 8.41 31.50
CA LEU A 1062 13.23 8.10 32.11
C LEU A 1062 12.42 7.23 31.14
N MET A 1063 12.14 5.98 31.49
CA MET A 1063 11.34 5.05 30.69
C MET A 1063 9.94 4.87 31.29
N PHE A 1064 8.91 4.84 30.45
CA PHE A 1064 7.53 4.54 30.85
C PHE A 1064 6.70 4.01 29.69
N VAL A 1065 5.64 3.27 30.02
CA VAL A 1065 4.65 2.79 29.05
C VAL A 1065 3.49 3.79 28.98
N ILE A 1066 3.03 4.08 27.77
CA ILE A 1066 1.90 4.99 27.50
C ILE A 1066 1.06 4.43 26.35
N GLY A 1067 -0.25 4.71 26.37
CA GLY A 1067 -1.12 4.36 25.25
C GLY A 1067 -0.84 5.21 24.01
N GLY A 1068 -1.41 4.81 22.89
CA GLY A 1068 -1.46 5.64 21.69
C GLY A 1068 -2.34 6.88 21.86
N GLY A 1069 -2.27 7.78 20.89
CA GLY A 1069 -2.87 9.11 20.96
C GLY A 1069 -1.89 10.21 20.54
N ASN A 1070 -2.25 11.46 20.87
CA ASN A 1070 -1.44 12.64 20.61
C ASN A 1070 -0.89 13.19 21.93
N HIS A 1071 0.43 13.17 22.07
CA HIS A 1071 1.09 13.58 23.30
C HIS A 1071 2.26 14.51 23.04
N SER A 1072 2.55 15.33 24.04
CA SER A 1072 3.69 16.24 24.05
C SER A 1072 4.41 16.21 25.38
N ILE A 1073 5.73 16.23 25.33
CA ILE A 1073 6.63 16.22 26.48
C ILE A 1073 7.59 17.39 26.35
N ILE A 1074 7.80 18.09 27.47
CA ILE A 1074 8.87 19.07 27.62
C ILE A 1074 9.80 18.58 28.73
N VAL A 1075 11.09 18.50 28.41
CA VAL A 1075 12.16 18.09 29.31
C VAL A 1075 13.13 19.25 29.49
N VAL A 1076 13.38 19.64 30.74
CA VAL A 1076 14.27 20.77 31.10
C VAL A 1076 15.37 20.27 32.05
N SER A 1077 16.59 20.78 31.88
CA SER A 1077 17.73 20.45 32.73
C SER A 1077 17.51 20.90 34.18
N LYS A 1078 18.29 20.35 35.11
CA LYS A 1078 18.38 20.89 36.46
C LYS A 1078 19.07 22.24 36.52
#